data_AF-A0AAD5AEM8-F1
#
_entry.id   AF-A0AAD5AEM8-F1
#
_cell.length_a   1.000
_cell.length_b   1.000
_cell.length_c   1.000
_cell.angle_alpha   90.00
_cell.angle_beta   90.00
_cell.angle_gamma   90.00
#
_symmetry.space_group_name_H-M   'P 1'
#
loop_
_entity.id
_entity.type
_entity.pdbx_description
1 polymer ?
#
loop_
_entity_poly.entity_id
_entity_poly.type
_entity_poly.pdbx_seq_one_letter_code
_entity_poly.pdbx_strand_id
1 'polypeptide(L)'
;MARLKASLFLLHDTLKSTQESELKLMQEVKRLHAELKQQQQVLEKAEMFEEDQHTDGSSMRHQLLQFHNKLREAEEREHQMQYNLDCLQELKLCLQKESESEMESVEQENRSMALKESCEMMKKEITQRHQEIEALKEGIKARDTQLQKEQQELEDKQELIRSQEQTQVGCRQLDEECRSVIKELKGCRVQLEVAQRERSMLLKEQDMTKEEEAILLEQRGLLEISLNHIMEEKKTVHDSLVKNVQEKDRLQRRLKNMLLQHKLSEDALIYTQELFNKTKTQRDMMPKDDDLQQKIRDLQTEVDNLKLKLVHKQSVTGVEAQKIEQCIEQKQDLLQECNRHHKELQHLYALTRIKAEERDQKSRGLLKAQLYDTTKEERNKCVNLLQMATECSSKMWEKFKILKNETEILHTETIKKDRLLQKSRLMHLHSRTIRDSLKNDISKVTWMLHEMQHKNEEQRLNIIKLGQVISGQEQDLLHLHKRHNACVQSRNERGVQLLEREEEMCVFYAKVNMQESLICEGTLQIQALEEEICSLKRLINEEQRQINLSKKLLPCKKPLEDECTSLQKQLSEYKKQNLSLEKSLENQVTERKLRKLSGKDPSPPELIKKIEQVNEFHSRIKDCTKKMMAVVSELAMRQTQALCLQQELREKEFELDFCQKRLEIGLAPSDTIEQEWMRQLRVQQKRKVTEEEEWYQLPNGVYTTANLRPDSYIPAEDSLPLPKPYGALAPFKPSEPGANMRHIRKPQPKPLEI
;
A
#
# COMPACT_ATOMS: atom_id res chain seq x y z
N MET A 1 172.52 41.35 -81.68
CA MET A 1 171.80 42.65 -81.57
C MET A 1 170.52 42.78 -82.42
N ALA A 2 170.24 41.93 -83.42
CA ALA A 2 169.04 42.07 -84.27
C ALA A 2 167.70 41.57 -83.65
N ARG A 3 167.72 40.70 -82.62
CA ARG A 3 166.50 40.15 -82.01
C ARG A 3 165.86 41.03 -80.92
N LEU A 4 166.60 41.94 -80.30
CA LEU A 4 166.09 42.83 -79.25
C LEU A 4 165.42 44.10 -79.81
N LYS A 5 165.77 44.53 -81.02
CA LYS A 5 165.17 45.71 -81.67
C LYS A 5 163.79 45.42 -82.27
N ALA A 6 163.58 44.23 -82.85
CA ALA A 6 162.29 43.84 -83.43
C ALA A 6 161.18 43.64 -82.39
N SER A 7 161.53 43.20 -81.18
CA SER A 7 160.55 43.00 -80.09
C SER A 7 160.07 44.30 -79.45
N LEU A 8 160.89 45.36 -79.45
CA LEU A 8 160.57 46.64 -78.83
C LEU A 8 159.66 47.51 -79.73
N PHE A 9 159.82 47.42 -81.05
CA PHE A 9 158.90 48.05 -81.99
C PHE A 9 157.53 47.37 -82.02
N LEU A 10 157.49 46.03 -81.90
CA LEU A 10 156.23 45.29 -81.81
C LEU A 10 155.43 45.65 -80.56
N LEU A 11 156.11 45.94 -79.43
CA LEU A 11 155.45 46.34 -78.19
C LEU A 11 155.02 47.82 -78.21
N HIS A 12 155.82 48.71 -78.84
CA HIS A 12 155.48 50.12 -78.92
C HIS A 12 154.31 50.40 -79.87
N ASP A 13 154.26 49.75 -81.04
CA ASP A 13 153.17 49.94 -82.01
C ASP A 13 151.86 49.29 -81.55
N THR A 14 151.92 48.15 -80.83
CA THR A 14 150.72 47.54 -80.24
C THR A 14 150.19 48.33 -79.05
N LEU A 15 151.05 48.94 -78.22
CA LEU A 15 150.63 49.82 -77.13
C LEU A 15 150.00 51.12 -77.66
N LYS A 16 150.52 51.67 -78.76
CA LYS A 16 149.98 52.87 -79.40
C LYS A 16 148.61 52.60 -80.05
N SER A 17 148.45 51.45 -80.71
CA SER A 17 147.18 50.99 -81.30
C SER A 17 146.09 50.71 -80.25
N THR A 18 146.46 50.20 -79.07
CA THR A 18 145.51 49.95 -77.98
C THR A 18 145.08 51.24 -77.29
N GLN A 19 146.00 52.19 -77.07
CA GLN A 19 145.64 53.49 -76.49
C GLN A 19 144.73 54.33 -77.41
N GLU A 20 144.90 54.25 -78.73
CA GLU A 20 144.05 54.97 -79.69
C GLU A 20 142.64 54.35 -79.83
N SER A 21 142.47 53.04 -79.58
CA SER A 21 141.15 52.39 -79.67
C SER A 21 140.32 52.55 -78.39
N GLU A 22 140.94 52.55 -77.21
CA GLU A 22 140.26 52.90 -75.94
C GLU A 22 139.72 54.34 -75.96
N LEU A 23 140.48 55.29 -76.53
CA LEU A 23 140.04 56.68 -76.65
C LEU A 23 138.78 56.83 -77.53
N LYS A 24 138.66 56.02 -78.59
CA LYS A 24 137.48 56.00 -79.48
C LYS A 24 136.25 55.41 -78.77
N LEU A 25 136.42 54.33 -78.01
CA LEU A 25 135.32 53.71 -77.24
C LEU A 25 134.80 54.64 -76.13
N MET A 26 135.68 55.39 -75.46
CA MET A 26 135.29 56.35 -74.42
C MET A 26 134.54 57.58 -74.95
N GLN A 27 134.79 57.99 -76.19
CA GLN A 27 134.04 59.07 -76.84
C GLN A 27 132.64 58.60 -77.28
N GLU A 28 132.50 57.36 -77.72
CA GLU A 28 131.22 56.81 -78.19
C GLU A 28 130.21 56.56 -77.04
N VAL A 29 130.69 56.10 -75.89
CA VAL A 29 129.86 55.92 -74.68
C VAL A 29 129.29 57.26 -74.19
N LYS A 30 130.06 58.36 -74.29
CA LYS A 30 129.58 59.71 -73.95
C LYS A 30 128.47 60.20 -74.90
N ARG A 31 128.51 59.83 -76.19
CA ARG A 31 127.48 60.16 -77.17
C ARG A 31 126.16 59.42 -76.86
N LEU A 32 126.22 58.12 -76.59
CA LEU A 32 125.05 57.30 -76.30
C LEU A 32 124.35 57.68 -74.98
N HIS A 33 125.10 58.12 -73.97
CA HIS A 33 124.53 58.57 -72.70
C HIS A 33 123.75 59.90 -72.82
N ALA A 34 124.12 60.77 -73.77
CA ALA A 34 123.41 62.03 -74.02
C ALA A 34 122.09 61.82 -74.78
N GLU A 35 122.05 60.91 -75.75
CA GLU A 35 120.83 60.58 -76.52
C GLU A 35 119.75 59.94 -75.64
N LEU A 36 120.13 59.05 -74.71
CA LEU A 36 119.20 58.37 -73.81
C LEU A 36 118.50 59.35 -72.84
N LYS A 37 119.19 60.40 -72.43
CA LYS A 37 118.66 61.45 -71.55
C LYS A 37 117.68 62.39 -72.28
N GLN A 38 117.88 62.63 -73.57
CA GLN A 38 116.93 63.40 -74.39
C GLN A 38 115.63 62.64 -74.64
N GLN A 39 115.70 61.32 -74.85
CA GLN A 39 114.52 60.50 -75.11
C GLN A 39 113.61 60.35 -73.88
N GLN A 40 114.16 60.36 -72.66
CA GLN A 40 113.36 60.33 -71.43
C GLN A 40 112.51 61.60 -71.22
N GLN A 41 112.97 62.78 -71.64
CA GLN A 41 112.20 64.04 -71.50
C GLN A 41 111.04 64.19 -72.48
N VAL A 42 111.07 63.50 -73.62
CA VAL A 42 110.00 63.57 -74.62
C VAL A 42 108.80 62.71 -74.22
N LEU A 43 109.05 61.61 -73.48
CA LEU A 43 108.00 60.72 -72.97
C LEU A 43 107.17 61.37 -71.85
N GLU A 44 107.79 62.08 -70.91
CA GLU A 44 107.05 62.77 -69.82
C GLU A 44 106.09 63.87 -70.31
N LYS A 45 106.34 64.46 -71.49
CA LYS A 45 105.47 65.53 -72.03
C LYS A 45 104.26 65.03 -72.81
N ALA A 46 104.21 63.76 -73.18
CA ALA A 46 103.10 63.20 -73.96
C ALA A 46 101.92 62.73 -73.09
N GLU A 47 102.07 62.65 -71.77
CA GLU A 47 101.08 62.06 -70.86
C GLU A 47 100.18 63.06 -70.12
N MET A 48 100.24 64.36 -70.45
CA MET A 48 99.45 65.39 -69.75
C MET A 48 98.55 66.16 -70.73
N PHE A 49 97.28 65.76 -70.84
CA PHE A 49 96.23 66.63 -71.37
C PHE A 49 94.99 66.58 -70.46
N GLU A 50 94.50 67.77 -70.09
CA GLU A 50 93.46 68.02 -69.09
C GLU A 50 92.05 67.90 -69.67
N GLU A 51 91.22 67.08 -69.03
CA GLU A 51 89.76 67.01 -69.22
C GLU A 51 89.09 68.09 -68.35
N ASP A 52 88.21 68.91 -68.95
CA ASP A 52 86.85 69.16 -68.44
C ASP A 52 86.27 70.51 -68.89
N GLN A 53 85.42 70.44 -69.92
CA GLN A 53 84.15 71.14 -69.90
C GLN A 53 83.04 70.13 -70.20
N HIS A 54 82.52 69.50 -69.15
CA HIS A 54 81.43 68.53 -69.25
C HIS A 54 80.05 69.21 -69.28
N THR A 55 79.35 69.09 -70.41
CA THR A 55 77.90 69.30 -70.53
C THR A 55 77.17 67.95 -70.35
N ASP A 56 75.90 67.97 -69.90
CA ASP A 56 75.09 66.82 -69.44
C ASP A 56 75.14 65.51 -70.28
N GLY A 57 75.47 65.59 -71.57
CA GLY A 57 75.69 64.42 -72.44
C GLY A 57 76.98 63.63 -72.16
N SER A 58 77.95 64.17 -71.42
CA SER A 58 79.12 63.43 -70.91
C SER A 58 78.73 62.60 -69.68
N SER A 59 77.88 63.16 -68.81
CA SER A 59 77.43 62.49 -67.58
C SER A 59 76.56 61.25 -67.89
N MET A 60 75.60 61.35 -68.81
CA MET A 60 74.81 60.18 -69.22
C MET A 60 75.64 59.10 -69.94
N ARG A 61 76.64 59.49 -70.73
CA ARG A 61 77.55 58.52 -71.37
C ARG A 61 78.46 57.85 -70.35
N HIS A 62 78.97 58.60 -69.38
CA HIS A 62 79.74 58.05 -68.28
C HIS A 62 78.90 57.07 -67.45
N GLN A 63 77.66 57.40 -67.14
CA GLN A 63 76.74 56.50 -66.42
C GLN A 63 76.43 55.23 -67.22
N LEU A 64 76.13 55.32 -68.52
CA LEU A 64 75.88 54.14 -69.36
C LEU A 64 77.11 53.24 -69.46
N LEU A 65 78.30 53.81 -69.62
CA LEU A 65 79.54 53.05 -69.66
C LEU A 65 79.83 52.39 -68.30
N GLN A 66 79.53 53.08 -67.19
CA GLN A 66 79.64 52.51 -65.84
C GLN A 66 78.69 51.32 -65.64
N PHE A 67 77.44 51.43 -66.10
CA PHE A 67 76.49 50.32 -66.00
C PHE A 67 76.89 49.14 -66.90
N HIS A 68 77.36 49.42 -68.12
CA HIS A 68 77.83 48.38 -69.05
C HIS A 68 79.05 47.63 -68.51
N ASN A 69 80.02 48.35 -67.93
CA ASN A 69 81.19 47.73 -67.33
C ASN A 69 80.83 46.90 -66.08
N LYS A 70 79.94 47.41 -65.22
CA LYS A 70 79.44 46.66 -64.05
C LYS A 70 78.68 45.39 -64.45
N LEU A 71 77.94 45.43 -65.55
CA LEU A 71 77.24 44.26 -66.09
C LEU A 71 78.25 43.21 -66.57
N ARG A 72 79.25 43.62 -67.35
CA ARG A 72 80.32 42.71 -67.83
C ARG A 72 81.11 42.07 -66.68
N GLU A 73 81.47 42.86 -65.66
CA GLU A 73 82.13 42.33 -64.46
C GLU A 73 81.24 41.36 -63.67
N ALA A 74 79.92 41.50 -63.74
CA ALA A 74 78.99 40.57 -63.11
C ALA A 74 78.89 39.26 -63.91
N GLU A 75 78.83 39.35 -65.24
CA GLU A 75 78.84 38.19 -66.16
C GLU A 75 80.13 37.37 -66.03
N GLU A 76 81.30 38.03 -65.97
CA GLU A 76 82.58 37.34 -65.75
C GLU A 76 82.64 36.64 -64.38
N ARG A 77 82.09 37.26 -63.33
CA ARG A 77 81.97 36.63 -62.00
C ARG A 77 81.00 35.46 -62.00
N GLU A 78 79.90 35.55 -62.74
CA GLU A 78 78.95 34.46 -62.88
C GLU A 78 79.59 33.26 -63.58
N HIS A 79 80.30 33.49 -64.68
CA HIS A 79 81.06 32.43 -65.37
C HIS A 79 82.10 31.79 -64.45
N GLN A 80 82.84 32.58 -63.66
CA GLN A 80 83.81 32.05 -62.71
C GLN A 80 83.15 31.23 -61.58
N MET A 81 82.00 31.68 -61.07
CA MET A 81 81.25 30.96 -60.05
C MET A 81 80.68 29.65 -60.60
N GLN A 82 80.20 29.67 -61.85
CA GLN A 82 79.69 28.47 -62.51
C GLN A 82 80.78 27.43 -62.72
N TYR A 83 81.97 27.84 -63.19
CA TYR A 83 83.14 26.97 -63.30
C TYR A 83 83.53 26.36 -61.95
N ASN A 84 83.57 27.16 -60.88
CA ASN A 84 83.87 26.67 -59.54
C ASN A 84 82.81 25.67 -59.04
N LEU A 85 81.53 25.90 -59.36
CA LEU A 85 80.43 25.00 -59.02
C LEU A 85 80.58 23.65 -59.70
N ASP A 86 80.95 23.64 -60.98
CA ASP A 86 81.18 22.42 -61.75
C ASP A 86 82.37 21.64 -61.16
N CYS A 87 83.49 22.31 -60.85
CA CYS A 87 84.63 21.68 -60.17
C CYS A 87 84.24 21.09 -58.80
N LEU A 88 83.44 21.80 -58.00
CA LEU A 88 82.98 21.31 -56.69
C LEU A 88 82.01 20.13 -56.82
N GLN A 89 81.18 20.09 -57.87
CA GLN A 89 80.30 18.96 -58.14
C GLN A 89 81.09 17.71 -58.54
N GLU A 90 82.13 17.86 -59.36
CA GLU A 90 83.05 16.75 -59.69
C GLU A 90 83.78 16.25 -58.44
N LEU A 91 84.28 17.15 -57.59
CA LEU A 91 84.92 16.81 -56.32
C LEU A 91 83.97 16.09 -55.37
N LYS A 92 82.72 16.55 -55.26
CA LYS A 92 81.67 15.87 -54.48
C LYS A 92 81.42 14.46 -55.00
N LEU A 93 81.40 14.27 -56.33
CA LEU A 93 81.16 12.97 -56.94
C LEU A 93 82.33 12.00 -56.69
N CYS A 94 83.56 12.50 -56.72
CA CYS A 94 84.76 11.75 -56.33
C CYS A 94 84.72 11.37 -54.84
N LEU A 95 84.40 12.31 -53.95
CA LEU A 95 84.29 12.06 -52.52
C LEU A 95 83.13 11.12 -52.17
N GLN A 96 82.02 11.17 -52.92
CA GLN A 96 80.92 10.20 -52.75
C GLN A 96 81.38 8.78 -53.11
N LYS A 97 82.13 8.61 -54.21
CA LYS A 97 82.70 7.30 -54.58
C LYS A 97 83.76 6.81 -53.60
N GLU A 98 84.59 7.70 -53.05
CA GLU A 98 85.53 7.35 -51.98
C GLU A 98 84.79 6.99 -50.68
N SER A 99 83.74 7.73 -50.33
CA SER A 99 82.91 7.42 -49.16
C SER A 99 82.17 6.10 -49.30
N GLU A 100 81.69 5.74 -50.48
CA GLU A 100 81.08 4.45 -50.77
C GLU A 100 82.10 3.30 -50.73
N SER A 101 83.37 3.55 -51.08
CA SER A 101 84.46 2.57 -50.95
C SER A 101 85.00 2.41 -49.52
N GLU A 102 84.82 3.42 -48.66
CA GLU A 102 85.12 3.33 -47.22
C GLU A 102 83.92 2.84 -46.38
N MET A 103 82.72 2.74 -46.96
CA MET A 103 81.46 2.34 -46.30
C MET A 103 81.26 0.82 -46.20
N GLU A 104 82.34 0.03 -46.13
CA GLU A 104 82.32 -1.37 -45.68
C GLU A 104 83.06 -1.51 -44.33
N SER A 105 82.70 -0.67 -43.35
CA SER A 105 83.12 -0.86 -41.96
C SER A 105 82.05 -1.66 -41.20
N VAL A 106 82.41 -2.88 -40.82
CA VAL A 106 81.62 -3.85 -40.04
C VAL A 106 80.95 -3.22 -38.79
N GLU A 107 81.52 -2.17 -38.20
CA GLU A 107 80.97 -1.51 -37.01
C GLU A 107 79.68 -0.72 -37.26
N GLN A 108 79.51 -0.15 -38.46
CA GLN A 108 78.34 0.66 -38.79
C GLN A 108 77.15 -0.23 -39.18
N GLU A 109 77.43 -1.38 -39.78
CA GLU A 109 76.44 -2.43 -40.06
C GLU A 109 75.96 -3.10 -38.77
N ASN A 110 76.86 -3.36 -37.81
CA ASN A 110 76.49 -3.87 -36.48
C ASN A 110 75.59 -2.90 -35.69
N ARG A 111 75.85 -1.59 -35.74
CA ARG A 111 74.96 -0.58 -35.13
C ARG A 111 73.58 -0.53 -35.81
N SER A 112 73.54 -0.66 -37.13
CA SER A 112 72.29 -0.71 -37.90
C SER A 112 71.46 -1.95 -37.56
N MET A 113 72.09 -3.11 -37.40
CA MET A 113 71.42 -4.33 -36.96
C MET A 113 70.91 -4.23 -35.52
N ALA A 114 71.71 -3.75 -34.57
CA ALA A 114 71.28 -3.57 -33.18
C ALA A 114 70.09 -2.58 -33.04
N LEU A 115 70.08 -1.51 -33.84
CA LEU A 115 68.95 -0.58 -33.88
C LEU A 115 67.69 -1.23 -34.49
N LYS A 116 67.83 -2.07 -35.53
CA LYS A 116 66.70 -2.83 -36.09
C LYS A 116 66.13 -3.83 -35.09
N GLU A 117 66.98 -4.58 -34.39
CA GLU A 117 66.56 -5.52 -33.34
C GLU A 117 65.84 -4.78 -32.20
N SER A 118 66.36 -3.63 -31.76
CA SER A 118 65.69 -2.78 -30.77
C SER A 118 64.33 -2.26 -31.25
N CYS A 119 64.22 -1.85 -32.52
CA CYS A 119 62.95 -1.43 -33.12
C CYS A 119 61.96 -2.60 -33.25
N GLU A 120 62.42 -3.81 -33.55
CA GLU A 120 61.58 -5.01 -33.57
C GLU A 120 61.10 -5.41 -32.17
N MET A 121 61.94 -5.27 -31.14
CA MET A 121 61.53 -5.48 -29.75
C MET A 121 60.47 -4.47 -29.32
N MET A 122 60.67 -3.17 -29.61
CA MET A 122 59.64 -2.16 -29.33
C MET A 122 58.34 -2.42 -30.10
N LYS A 123 58.41 -2.88 -31.35
CA LYS A 123 57.20 -3.26 -32.11
C LYS A 123 56.46 -4.42 -31.46
N LYS A 124 57.17 -5.46 -31.01
CA LYS A 124 56.58 -6.59 -30.28
C LYS A 124 55.94 -6.14 -28.97
N GLU A 125 56.62 -5.30 -28.21
CA GLU A 125 56.07 -4.74 -26.97
C GLU A 125 54.83 -3.87 -27.24
N ILE A 126 54.86 -3.01 -28.27
CA ILE A 126 53.70 -2.21 -28.68
C ILE A 126 52.53 -3.13 -29.07
N THR A 127 52.75 -4.21 -29.82
CA THR A 127 51.68 -5.16 -30.15
C THR A 127 51.12 -5.88 -28.93
N GLN A 128 51.98 -6.23 -27.97
CA GLN A 128 51.57 -6.87 -26.73
C GLN A 128 50.73 -5.92 -25.86
N ARG A 129 51.14 -4.67 -25.70
CA ARG A 129 50.36 -3.64 -25.00
C ARG A 129 49.03 -3.34 -25.70
N HIS A 130 49.00 -3.35 -27.03
CA HIS A 130 47.73 -3.21 -27.76
C HIS A 130 46.77 -4.37 -27.48
N GLN A 131 47.26 -5.61 -27.43
CA GLN A 131 46.45 -6.78 -27.07
C GLN A 131 45.93 -6.69 -25.63
N GLU A 132 46.76 -6.24 -24.68
CA GLU A 132 46.34 -5.99 -23.29
C GLU A 132 45.26 -4.91 -23.19
N ILE A 133 45.41 -3.80 -23.93
CA ILE A 133 44.41 -2.73 -23.97
C ILE A 133 43.08 -3.22 -24.54
N GLU A 134 43.09 -4.02 -25.61
CA GLU A 134 41.85 -4.57 -26.17
C GLU A 134 41.19 -5.57 -25.21
N ALA A 135 41.96 -6.44 -24.55
CA ALA A 135 41.44 -7.34 -23.51
C ALA A 135 40.82 -6.55 -22.33
N LEU A 136 41.46 -5.46 -21.90
CA LEU A 136 40.92 -4.58 -20.85
C LEU A 136 39.65 -3.86 -21.32
N LYS A 137 39.59 -3.38 -22.57
CA LYS A 137 38.38 -2.77 -23.14
C LYS A 137 37.21 -3.74 -23.21
N GLU A 138 37.45 -4.98 -23.61
CA GLU A 138 36.43 -6.04 -23.59
C GLU A 138 35.97 -6.33 -22.16
N GLY A 139 36.91 -6.39 -21.20
CA GLY A 139 36.60 -6.55 -19.78
C GLY A 139 35.78 -5.39 -19.19
N ILE A 140 36.02 -4.15 -19.63
CA ILE A 140 35.22 -2.97 -19.25
C ILE A 140 33.82 -3.05 -19.86
N LYS A 141 33.70 -3.35 -21.16
CA LYS A 141 32.40 -3.52 -21.82
C LYS A 141 31.56 -4.63 -21.17
N ALA A 142 32.19 -5.74 -20.80
CA ALA A 142 31.52 -6.83 -20.09
C ALA A 142 31.00 -6.36 -18.71
N ARG A 143 31.78 -5.59 -17.96
CA ARG A 143 31.34 -4.99 -16.69
C ARG A 143 30.24 -3.96 -16.88
N ASP A 144 30.30 -3.11 -17.90
CA ASP A 144 29.26 -2.12 -18.19
C ASP A 144 27.93 -2.80 -18.52
N THR A 145 27.95 -3.86 -19.33
CA THR A 145 26.74 -4.64 -19.63
C THR A 145 26.20 -5.38 -18.40
N GLN A 146 27.07 -5.84 -17.49
CA GLN A 146 26.67 -6.44 -16.22
C GLN A 146 26.02 -5.41 -15.29
N LEU A 147 26.63 -4.22 -15.15
CA LEU A 147 26.10 -3.11 -14.36
C LEU A 147 24.74 -2.65 -14.88
N GLN A 148 24.54 -2.57 -16.19
CA GLN A 148 23.23 -2.24 -16.78
C GLN A 148 22.15 -3.27 -16.44
N LYS A 149 22.49 -4.57 -16.44
CA LYS A 149 21.55 -5.62 -16.02
C LYS A 149 21.21 -5.51 -14.54
N GLU A 150 22.20 -5.27 -13.69
CA GLU A 150 22.00 -5.10 -12.25
C GLU A 150 21.17 -3.85 -11.93
N GLN A 151 21.35 -2.75 -12.69
CA GLN A 151 20.52 -1.55 -12.60
C GLN A 151 19.06 -1.84 -12.99
N GLN A 152 18.84 -2.56 -14.10
CA GLN A 152 17.50 -2.95 -14.52
C GLN A 152 16.81 -3.84 -13.48
N GLU A 153 17.52 -4.83 -12.93
CA GLU A 153 16.98 -5.68 -11.86
C GLU A 153 16.64 -4.90 -10.59
N LEU A 154 17.39 -3.84 -10.29
CA LEU A 154 17.11 -2.98 -9.15
C LEU A 154 15.85 -2.13 -9.38
N GLU A 155 15.67 -1.60 -10.59
CA GLU A 155 14.46 -0.87 -10.99
C GLU A 155 13.22 -1.77 -10.91
N ASP A 156 13.30 -2.99 -11.45
CA ASP A 156 12.21 -3.97 -11.40
C ASP A 156 11.84 -4.32 -9.94
N LYS A 157 12.84 -4.48 -9.06
CA LYS A 157 12.63 -4.70 -7.63
C LYS A 157 11.96 -3.50 -6.95
N GLN A 158 12.34 -2.27 -7.32
CA GLN A 158 11.72 -1.06 -6.78
C GLN A 158 10.25 -0.92 -7.23
N GLU A 159 9.93 -1.25 -8.48
CA GLU A 159 8.52 -1.27 -8.93
C GLU A 159 7.70 -2.34 -8.20
N LEU A 160 8.27 -3.53 -7.98
CA LEU A 160 7.60 -4.58 -7.23
C LEU A 160 7.30 -4.14 -5.79
N ILE A 161 8.26 -3.49 -5.12
CA ILE A 161 8.07 -2.92 -3.77
C ILE A 161 6.94 -1.88 -3.77
N ARG A 162 6.92 -0.95 -4.74
CA ARG A 162 5.82 0.05 -4.83
C ARG A 162 4.46 -0.62 -5.03
N SER A 163 4.37 -1.66 -5.85
CA SER A 163 3.12 -2.42 -6.04
C SER A 163 2.70 -3.16 -4.76
N GLN A 164 3.66 -3.69 -4.01
CA GLN A 164 3.43 -4.37 -2.73
C GLN A 164 2.95 -3.37 -1.65
N GLU A 165 3.52 -2.17 -1.62
CA GLU A 165 3.07 -1.10 -0.72
C GLU A 165 1.64 -0.63 -1.05
N GLN A 166 1.31 -0.47 -2.33
CA GLN A 166 -0.05 -0.12 -2.76
C GLN A 166 -1.07 -1.19 -2.38
N THR A 167 -0.75 -2.46 -2.62
CA THR A 167 -1.63 -3.58 -2.22
C THR A 167 -1.76 -3.69 -0.71
N GLN A 168 -0.69 -3.45 0.05
CA GLN A 168 -0.72 -3.42 1.52
C GLN A 168 -1.61 -2.30 2.06
N VAL A 169 -1.57 -1.10 1.46
CA VAL A 169 -2.47 0.01 1.83
C VAL A 169 -3.92 -0.36 1.51
N GLY A 170 -4.19 -0.99 0.36
CA GLY A 170 -5.52 -1.50 0.00
C GLY A 170 -6.04 -2.52 1.01
N CYS A 171 -5.22 -3.50 1.42
CA CYS A 171 -5.60 -4.46 2.45
C CYS A 171 -5.92 -3.79 3.80
N ARG A 172 -5.14 -2.78 4.21
CA ARG A 172 -5.41 -2.03 5.45
C ARG A 172 -6.75 -1.27 5.39
N GLN A 173 -7.12 -0.72 4.24
CA GLN A 173 -8.41 -0.05 4.05
C GLN A 173 -9.56 -1.05 4.15
N LEU A 174 -9.45 -2.19 3.47
CA LEU A 174 -10.44 -3.28 3.55
C LEU A 174 -10.59 -3.81 4.98
N ASP A 175 -9.51 -3.93 5.75
CA ASP A 175 -9.56 -4.35 7.16
C ASP A 175 -10.31 -3.34 8.05
N GLU A 176 -10.20 -2.04 7.76
CA GLU A 176 -10.90 -0.99 8.50
C GLU A 176 -12.40 -0.97 8.14
N GLU A 177 -12.73 -1.15 6.86
CA GLU A 177 -14.11 -1.33 6.38
C GLU A 177 -14.75 -2.59 6.99
N CYS A 178 -14.05 -3.72 6.98
CA CYS A 178 -14.51 -4.95 7.63
C CYS A 178 -14.79 -4.72 9.13
N ARG A 179 -13.93 -3.96 9.81
CA ARG A 179 -14.13 -3.59 11.21
C ARG A 179 -15.35 -2.71 11.42
N SER A 180 -15.64 -1.77 10.52
CA SER A 180 -16.85 -0.92 10.61
C SER A 180 -18.11 -1.77 10.43
N VAL A 181 -18.14 -2.63 9.41
CA VAL A 181 -19.27 -3.53 9.11
C VAL A 181 -19.52 -4.50 10.26
N ILE A 182 -18.47 -5.04 10.90
CA ILE A 182 -18.62 -5.88 12.10
C ILE A 182 -19.25 -5.11 13.27
N LYS A 183 -18.90 -3.84 13.47
CA LYS A 183 -19.51 -3.01 14.52
C LYS A 183 -21.00 -2.76 14.22
N GLU A 184 -21.34 -2.45 12.98
CA GLU A 184 -22.73 -2.27 12.55
C GLU A 184 -23.55 -3.55 12.70
N LEU A 185 -23.01 -4.71 12.28
CA LEU A 185 -23.64 -6.02 12.48
C LEU A 185 -23.89 -6.35 13.95
N LYS A 186 -22.92 -6.02 14.84
CA LYS A 186 -23.11 -6.16 16.29
C LYS A 186 -24.25 -5.26 16.78
N GLY A 187 -24.34 -4.02 16.29
CA GLY A 187 -25.45 -3.12 16.59
C GLY A 187 -26.81 -3.66 16.15
N CYS A 188 -26.92 -4.10 14.89
CA CYS A 188 -28.13 -4.70 14.34
C CYS A 188 -28.53 -5.98 15.07
N ARG A 189 -27.57 -6.81 15.49
CA ARG A 189 -27.85 -8.02 16.27
C ARG A 189 -28.47 -7.70 17.63
N VAL A 190 -27.96 -6.68 18.34
CA VAL A 190 -28.54 -6.24 19.62
C VAL A 190 -29.97 -5.74 19.41
N GLN A 191 -30.22 -4.95 18.37
CA GLN A 191 -31.58 -4.48 18.03
C GLN A 191 -32.53 -5.64 17.71
N LEU A 192 -32.06 -6.65 16.97
CA LEU A 192 -32.84 -7.85 16.69
C LEU A 192 -33.18 -8.63 17.96
N GLU A 193 -32.22 -8.80 18.88
CA GLU A 193 -32.46 -9.45 20.17
C GLU A 193 -33.49 -8.69 21.02
N VAL A 194 -33.47 -7.35 21.01
CA VAL A 194 -34.49 -6.52 21.68
C VAL A 194 -35.86 -6.72 21.05
N ALA A 195 -35.97 -6.61 19.72
CA ALA A 195 -37.24 -6.81 19.01
C ALA A 195 -37.81 -8.23 19.19
N GLN A 196 -36.94 -9.25 19.27
CA GLN A 196 -37.35 -10.63 19.58
C GLN A 196 -37.89 -10.77 21.00
N ARG A 197 -37.29 -10.10 22.00
CA ARG A 197 -37.79 -10.07 23.37
C ARG A 197 -39.14 -9.36 23.45
N GLU A 198 -39.30 -8.22 22.78
CA GLU A 198 -40.58 -7.49 22.70
C GLU A 198 -41.67 -8.35 22.06
N ARG A 199 -41.38 -9.00 20.92
CA ARG A 199 -42.32 -9.93 20.28
C ARG A 199 -42.72 -11.07 21.21
N SER A 200 -41.79 -11.61 21.99
CA SER A 200 -42.07 -12.68 22.96
C SER A 200 -42.99 -12.20 24.09
N MET A 201 -42.82 -10.97 24.58
CA MET A 201 -43.73 -10.39 25.57
C MET A 201 -45.12 -10.15 25.00
N LEU A 202 -45.22 -9.57 23.80
CA LEU A 202 -46.51 -9.34 23.13
C LEU A 202 -47.27 -10.65 22.84
N LEU A 203 -46.56 -11.73 22.51
CA LEU A 203 -47.17 -13.06 22.35
C LEU A 203 -47.77 -13.57 23.65
N LYS A 204 -47.07 -13.41 24.78
CA LYS A 204 -47.59 -13.80 26.11
C LYS A 204 -48.80 -12.96 26.49
N GLU A 205 -48.75 -11.64 26.29
CA GLU A 205 -49.91 -10.76 26.52
C GLU A 205 -51.10 -11.18 25.66
N GLN A 206 -50.88 -11.49 24.38
CA GLN A 206 -51.93 -11.99 23.50
C GLN A 206 -52.54 -13.29 24.03
N ASP A 207 -51.75 -14.24 24.51
CA ASP A 207 -52.27 -15.50 25.04
C ASP A 207 -53.05 -15.29 26.35
N MET A 208 -52.57 -14.41 27.25
CA MET A 208 -53.33 -14.01 28.44
C MET A 208 -54.69 -13.39 28.08
N THR A 209 -54.74 -12.50 27.07
CA THR A 209 -56.02 -11.90 26.63
C THR A 209 -56.98 -12.92 26.01
N LYS A 210 -56.48 -13.95 25.32
CA LYS A 210 -57.33 -15.05 24.81
C LYS A 210 -57.90 -15.88 25.95
N GLU A 211 -57.12 -16.14 26.99
CA GLU A 211 -57.59 -16.84 28.19
C GLU A 211 -58.65 -16.02 28.92
N GLU A 212 -58.45 -14.71 29.08
CA GLU A 212 -59.46 -13.79 29.62
C GLU A 212 -60.75 -13.79 28.80
N GLU A 213 -60.65 -13.75 27.47
CA GLU A 213 -61.81 -13.83 26.57
C GLU A 213 -62.55 -15.16 26.72
N ALA A 214 -61.83 -16.28 26.83
CA ALA A 214 -62.43 -17.60 27.06
C ALA A 214 -63.20 -17.67 28.39
N ILE A 215 -62.64 -17.10 29.47
CA ILE A 215 -63.31 -17.00 30.77
C ILE A 215 -64.58 -16.14 30.67
N LEU A 216 -64.51 -15.00 29.99
CA LEU A 216 -65.68 -14.12 29.79
C LEU A 216 -66.76 -14.81 28.94
N LEU A 217 -66.38 -15.59 27.92
CA LEU A 217 -67.31 -16.39 27.12
C LEU A 217 -68.00 -17.47 27.95
N GLU A 218 -67.28 -18.13 28.84
CA GLU A 218 -67.84 -19.11 29.78
C GLU A 218 -68.85 -18.44 30.73
N GLN A 219 -68.47 -17.30 31.34
CA GLN A 219 -69.36 -16.52 32.21
C GLN A 219 -70.62 -16.06 31.46
N ARG A 220 -70.49 -15.62 30.21
CA ARG A 220 -71.64 -15.27 29.36
C ARG A 220 -72.57 -16.45 29.15
N GLY A 221 -72.02 -17.64 28.87
CA GLY A 221 -72.79 -18.87 28.69
C GLY A 221 -73.57 -19.25 29.96
N LEU A 222 -72.95 -19.13 31.13
CA LEU A 222 -73.61 -19.36 32.42
C LEU A 222 -74.76 -18.38 32.65
N LEU A 223 -74.54 -17.08 32.37
CA LEU A 223 -75.58 -16.06 32.48
C LEU A 223 -76.75 -16.30 31.51
N GLU A 224 -76.48 -16.78 30.30
CA GLU A 224 -77.51 -17.12 29.32
C GLU A 224 -78.36 -18.31 29.78
N ILE A 225 -77.73 -19.35 30.37
CA ILE A 225 -78.43 -20.47 30.99
C ILE A 225 -79.31 -19.98 32.16
N SER A 226 -78.78 -19.15 33.06
CA SER A 226 -79.54 -18.58 34.17
C SER A 226 -80.71 -17.73 33.69
N LEU A 227 -80.52 -16.91 32.65
CA LEU A 227 -81.58 -16.09 32.06
C LEU A 227 -82.69 -16.98 31.48
N ASN A 228 -82.32 -18.02 30.73
CA ASN A 228 -83.29 -18.97 30.17
C ASN A 228 -84.08 -19.70 31.27
N HIS A 229 -83.41 -20.10 32.36
CA HIS A 229 -84.08 -20.68 33.52
C HIS A 229 -85.11 -19.72 34.14
N ILE A 230 -84.72 -18.47 34.40
CA ILE A 230 -85.62 -17.44 34.92
C ILE A 230 -86.79 -17.18 33.97
N MET A 231 -86.56 -17.19 32.66
CA MET A 231 -87.63 -17.03 31.67
C MET A 231 -88.63 -18.20 31.70
N GLU A 232 -88.16 -19.44 31.83
CA GLU A 232 -89.03 -20.61 31.94
C GLU A 232 -89.78 -20.62 33.28
N GLU A 233 -89.13 -20.24 34.39
CA GLU A 233 -89.80 -20.02 35.67
C GLU A 233 -90.89 -18.94 35.57
N LYS A 234 -90.58 -17.80 34.94
CA LYS A 234 -91.58 -16.74 34.69
C LYS A 234 -92.76 -17.26 33.88
N LYS A 235 -92.51 -18.07 32.85
CA LYS A 235 -93.55 -18.67 31.99
C LYS A 235 -94.41 -19.66 32.77
N THR A 236 -93.81 -20.56 33.54
CA THR A 236 -94.55 -21.53 34.36
C THR A 236 -95.41 -20.84 35.44
N VAL A 237 -94.89 -19.80 36.09
CA VAL A 237 -95.65 -18.97 37.03
C VAL A 237 -96.79 -18.24 36.32
N HIS A 238 -96.54 -17.67 35.14
CA HIS A 238 -97.58 -17.02 34.34
C HIS A 238 -98.71 -18.00 33.96
N ASP A 239 -98.36 -19.19 33.47
CA ASP A 239 -99.32 -20.24 33.12
C ASP A 239 -100.14 -20.69 34.35
N SER A 240 -99.49 -20.81 35.51
CA SER A 240 -100.17 -21.10 36.78
C SER A 240 -101.13 -19.99 37.18
N LEU A 241 -100.72 -18.73 37.07
CA LEU A 241 -101.57 -17.57 37.34
C LEU A 241 -102.78 -17.54 36.41
N VAL A 242 -102.60 -17.80 35.12
CA VAL A 242 -103.69 -17.88 34.14
C VAL A 242 -104.68 -18.97 34.53
N LYS A 243 -104.21 -20.17 34.91
CA LYS A 243 -105.07 -21.26 35.39
C LYS A 243 -105.85 -20.85 36.65
N ASN A 244 -105.18 -20.23 37.62
CA ASN A 244 -105.81 -19.76 38.87
C ASN A 244 -106.86 -18.68 38.61
N VAL A 245 -106.62 -17.76 37.67
CA VAL A 245 -107.61 -16.75 37.27
C VAL A 245 -108.82 -17.39 36.60
N GLN A 246 -108.61 -18.36 35.71
CA GLN A 246 -109.70 -19.10 35.08
C GLN A 246 -110.53 -19.89 36.10
N GLU A 247 -109.87 -20.50 37.09
CA GLU A 247 -110.53 -21.22 38.18
C GLU A 247 -111.32 -20.27 39.08
N LYS A 248 -110.74 -19.13 39.45
CA LYS A 248 -111.44 -18.05 40.17
C LYS A 248 -112.70 -17.61 39.42
N ASP A 249 -112.61 -17.40 38.11
CA ASP A 249 -113.75 -16.97 37.29
C ASP A 249 -114.83 -18.06 37.18
N ARG A 250 -114.46 -19.35 37.16
CA ARG A 250 -115.41 -20.47 37.22
C ARG A 250 -116.13 -20.50 38.56
N LEU A 251 -115.41 -20.34 39.67
CA LEU A 251 -115.98 -20.28 41.02
C LEU A 251 -116.90 -19.06 41.17
N GLN A 252 -116.51 -17.91 40.64
CA GLN A 252 -117.33 -16.70 40.66
C GLN A 252 -118.63 -16.86 39.86
N ARG A 253 -118.60 -17.57 38.73
CA ARG A 253 -119.81 -17.94 37.97
C ARG A 253 -120.71 -18.88 38.77
N ARG A 254 -120.15 -19.91 39.42
CA ARG A 254 -120.92 -20.80 40.31
C ARG A 254 -121.58 -20.03 41.45
N LEU A 255 -120.85 -19.12 42.09
CA LEU A 255 -121.39 -18.29 43.17
C LEU A 255 -122.54 -17.39 42.68
N LYS A 256 -122.40 -16.75 41.51
CA LYS A 256 -123.47 -15.95 40.89
C LYS A 256 -124.73 -16.78 40.61
N ASN A 257 -124.57 -18.02 40.13
CA ASN A 257 -125.70 -18.93 39.91
C ASN A 257 -126.36 -19.34 41.22
N MET A 258 -125.58 -19.67 42.26
CA MET A 258 -126.10 -19.98 43.60
C MET A 258 -126.85 -18.79 44.20
N LEU A 259 -126.33 -17.57 44.05
CA LEU A 259 -127.00 -16.33 44.48
C LEU A 259 -128.32 -16.11 43.74
N LEU A 260 -128.36 -16.36 42.42
CA LEU A 260 -129.59 -16.27 41.64
C LEU A 260 -130.62 -17.31 42.10
N GLN A 261 -130.18 -18.54 42.36
CA GLN A 261 -131.03 -19.61 42.87
C GLN A 261 -131.57 -19.27 44.27
N HIS A 262 -130.74 -18.71 45.14
CA HIS A 262 -131.17 -18.22 46.45
C HIS A 262 -132.25 -17.14 46.31
N LYS A 263 -132.05 -16.14 45.44
CA LYS A 263 -133.07 -15.12 45.15
C LYS A 263 -134.39 -15.72 44.69
N LEU A 264 -134.36 -16.66 43.74
CA LEU A 264 -135.58 -17.34 43.28
C LEU A 264 -136.29 -18.09 44.42
N SER A 265 -135.53 -18.72 45.32
CA SER A 265 -136.12 -19.39 46.50
C SER A 265 -136.67 -18.40 47.54
N GLU A 266 -136.04 -17.24 47.68
CA GLU A 266 -136.47 -16.14 48.56
C GLU A 266 -137.77 -15.51 48.03
N ASP A 267 -137.85 -15.25 46.72
CA ASP A 267 -139.06 -14.77 46.05
C ASP A 267 -140.21 -15.80 46.16
N ALA A 268 -139.91 -17.10 46.01
CA ALA A 268 -140.89 -18.17 46.23
C ALA A 268 -141.38 -18.23 47.69
N LEU A 269 -140.49 -17.99 48.67
CA LEU A 269 -140.86 -17.90 50.08
C LEU A 269 -141.77 -16.69 50.33
N ILE A 270 -141.44 -15.52 49.79
CA ILE A 270 -142.29 -14.32 49.86
C ILE A 270 -143.67 -14.61 49.26
N TYR A 271 -143.73 -15.24 48.09
CA TYR A 271 -144.99 -15.62 47.45
C TYR A 271 -145.84 -16.59 48.30
N THR A 272 -145.21 -17.59 48.93
CA THR A 272 -145.92 -18.50 49.84
C THR A 272 -146.39 -17.81 51.12
N GLN A 273 -145.64 -16.84 51.65
CA GLN A 273 -146.05 -16.00 52.76
C GLN A 273 -147.25 -15.11 52.40
N GLU A 274 -147.28 -14.53 51.20
CA GLU A 274 -148.45 -13.77 50.69
C GLU A 274 -149.70 -14.66 50.55
N LEU A 275 -149.54 -15.88 50.04
CA LEU A 275 -150.61 -16.87 49.95
C LEU A 275 -151.14 -17.25 51.34
N PHE A 276 -150.26 -17.48 52.31
CA PHE A 276 -150.64 -17.75 53.70
C PHE A 276 -151.41 -16.58 54.32
N ASN A 277 -150.99 -15.34 54.07
CA ASN A 277 -151.69 -14.15 54.54
C ASN A 277 -153.08 -14.01 53.89
N LYS A 278 -153.24 -14.35 52.60
CA LYS A 278 -154.55 -14.41 51.93
C LYS A 278 -155.47 -15.46 52.58
N THR A 279 -154.96 -16.66 52.86
CA THR A 279 -155.72 -17.72 53.54
C THR A 279 -156.05 -17.37 55.00
N LYS A 280 -155.21 -16.56 55.65
CA LYS A 280 -155.47 -15.99 56.99
C LYS A 280 -156.58 -14.94 56.96
N THR A 281 -156.58 -14.02 55.98
CA THR A 281 -157.65 -13.02 55.81
C THR A 281 -158.99 -13.60 55.34
N GLN A 282 -159.00 -14.77 54.69
CA GLN A 282 -160.22 -15.50 54.34
C GLN A 282 -160.80 -16.32 55.52
N ARG A 283 -160.02 -16.56 56.59
CA ARG A 283 -160.50 -17.20 57.83
C ARG A 283 -161.25 -16.22 58.74
N ASP A 284 -160.97 -14.92 58.66
CA ASP A 284 -161.42 -13.92 59.64
C ASP A 284 -162.69 -13.11 59.23
N MET A 285 -163.45 -13.56 58.22
CA MET A 285 -164.75 -12.94 57.84
C MET A 285 -165.88 -13.98 57.61
N MET A 286 -166.42 -14.56 58.69
CA MET A 286 -167.80 -15.12 58.77
C MET A 286 -168.23 -15.45 60.23
N PRO A 287 -169.18 -14.70 60.83
CA PRO A 287 -169.80 -14.97 62.14
C PRO A 287 -171.17 -15.68 62.09
N LYS A 288 -171.54 -16.26 63.24
CA LYS A 288 -172.68 -17.15 63.59
C LYS A 288 -174.06 -16.47 63.66
N ASP A 289 -175.11 -17.28 63.45
CA ASP A 289 -176.32 -17.51 64.31
C ASP A 289 -177.06 -18.73 63.70
N ASP A 290 -177.30 -19.87 64.37
CA ASP A 290 -178.11 -20.21 65.57
C ASP A 290 -179.64 -20.16 65.35
N ASP A 291 -180.24 -21.36 65.30
CA ASP A 291 -181.53 -21.78 65.90
C ASP A 291 -181.91 -23.16 65.32
N LEU A 292 -182.21 -24.25 66.05
CA LEU A 292 -182.55 -24.45 67.45
C LEU A 292 -182.30 -25.92 67.87
N GLN A 293 -181.76 -26.05 69.07
CA GLN A 293 -181.69 -27.27 69.86
C GLN A 293 -183.10 -27.69 70.32
N GLN A 294 -183.72 -28.73 69.75
CA GLN A 294 -184.60 -29.66 70.50
C GLN A 294 -185.02 -30.90 69.66
N LYS A 295 -184.06 -31.71 69.19
CA LYS A 295 -184.34 -33.12 68.86
C LYS A 295 -183.16 -34.04 69.21
N ILE A 296 -182.45 -33.69 70.28
CA ILE A 296 -181.66 -34.64 71.08
C ILE A 296 -182.63 -35.21 72.11
N ARG A 297 -183.28 -36.34 71.77
CA ARG A 297 -183.28 -37.54 72.62
C ARG A 297 -184.20 -38.70 72.22
N ASP A 298 -185.14 -38.55 71.30
CA ASP A 298 -186.05 -39.66 71.00
C ASP A 298 -185.85 -40.18 69.58
N LEU A 299 -185.67 -41.50 69.45
CA LEU A 299 -185.61 -42.34 68.24
C LEU A 299 -184.24 -42.89 67.81
N GLN A 300 -183.40 -43.24 68.79
CA GLN A 300 -182.98 -44.65 68.88
C GLN A 300 -184.22 -45.49 69.21
N THR A 301 -184.97 -45.86 68.17
CA THR A 301 -185.83 -47.05 68.00
C THR A 301 -186.74 -46.82 66.79
N GLU A 302 -186.13 -46.73 65.62
CA GLU A 302 -186.75 -47.29 64.41
C GLU A 302 -185.73 -48.21 63.74
N VAL A 303 -185.20 -49.10 64.57
CA VAL A 303 -184.88 -50.47 64.18
C VAL A 303 -186.18 -51.10 63.68
N ASP A 304 -186.09 -51.73 62.52
CA ASP A 304 -186.92 -52.85 62.07
C ASP A 304 -188.37 -52.61 61.61
N ASN A 305 -188.70 -51.43 61.08
CA ASN A 305 -189.91 -51.29 60.25
C ASN A 305 -189.66 -50.41 59.02
N LEU A 306 -189.16 -51.03 57.93
CA LEU A 306 -189.69 -50.89 56.56
C LEU A 306 -188.73 -51.48 55.50
N LYS A 307 -188.61 -52.81 55.52
CA LYS A 307 -188.81 -53.57 54.28
C LYS A 307 -190.31 -53.54 53.96
N LEU A 308 -190.63 -53.38 52.67
CA LEU A 308 -191.95 -53.53 52.01
C LEU A 308 -192.86 -52.29 51.92
N LYS A 309 -192.59 -51.46 50.91
CA LYS A 309 -193.47 -51.13 49.75
C LYS A 309 -192.72 -50.06 48.94
N LEU A 310 -192.56 -50.16 47.62
CA LEU A 310 -193.65 -50.35 46.68
C LEU A 310 -193.09 -50.82 45.31
N VAL A 311 -193.10 -52.12 45.06
CA VAL A 311 -193.36 -52.61 43.69
C VAL A 311 -194.85 -52.91 43.65
N HIS A 312 -195.58 -52.11 42.88
CA HIS A 312 -196.27 -52.56 41.67
C HIS A 312 -197.49 -51.67 41.43
N LYS A 313 -197.60 -51.10 40.23
CA LYS A 313 -198.76 -51.29 39.36
C LYS A 313 -198.39 -50.92 37.93
N GLN A 314 -198.77 -51.62 36.88
CA GLN A 314 -199.18 -53.02 36.66
C GLN A 314 -199.51 -53.10 35.16
N SER A 315 -199.45 -54.30 34.63
CA SER A 315 -199.81 -54.67 33.26
C SER A 315 -201.27 -55.15 33.15
N VAL A 316 -201.82 -55.08 31.92
CA VAL A 316 -202.91 -55.91 31.34
C VAL A 316 -204.34 -55.51 31.78
N THR A 317 -205.47 -55.51 31.03
CA THR A 317 -206.06 -56.04 29.77
C THR A 317 -207.25 -55.10 29.44
N GLY A 318 -207.95 -55.05 28.29
CA GLY A 318 -208.54 -56.07 27.41
C GLY A 318 -210.06 -55.84 27.32
N VAL A 319 -210.51 -55.38 26.12
CA VAL A 319 -211.82 -55.48 25.42
C VAL A 319 -213.15 -55.33 26.18
N GLU A 320 -213.97 -54.35 25.76
CA GLU A 320 -215.40 -54.43 25.34
C GLU A 320 -215.87 -52.98 25.06
N ALA A 321 -216.23 -52.59 23.83
CA ALA A 321 -217.50 -52.80 23.15
C ALA A 321 -218.65 -51.91 23.67
N GLN A 322 -219.23 -51.15 22.72
CA GLN A 322 -220.35 -50.17 22.79
C GLN A 322 -219.92 -48.72 23.08
N LYS A 323 -219.98 -47.74 22.16
CA LYS A 323 -220.81 -47.59 20.96
C LYS A 323 -220.03 -46.87 19.83
N ILE A 324 -219.82 -47.61 18.75
CA ILE A 324 -219.64 -47.04 17.41
C ILE A 324 -221.03 -46.56 16.99
N GLU A 325 -221.35 -45.29 17.24
CA GLU A 325 -222.39 -44.53 16.50
C GLU A 325 -222.40 -43.00 16.78
N GLN A 326 -221.32 -42.43 17.35
CA GLN A 326 -221.01 -40.98 17.30
C GLN A 326 -219.62 -40.73 16.68
N CYS A 327 -219.23 -41.62 15.76
CA CYS A 327 -217.84 -41.84 15.34
C CYS A 327 -217.39 -41.07 14.07
N ILE A 328 -217.98 -39.92 13.71
CA ILE A 328 -217.46 -39.14 12.56
C ILE A 328 -217.16 -37.65 12.88
N GLU A 329 -217.81 -37.01 13.85
CA GLU A 329 -217.61 -35.56 14.08
C GLU A 329 -216.51 -35.24 15.11
N GLN A 330 -216.44 -35.95 16.26
CA GLN A 330 -215.41 -35.70 17.29
C GLN A 330 -213.99 -36.17 16.90
N LYS A 331 -213.85 -36.98 15.85
CA LYS A 331 -212.53 -37.46 15.38
C LYS A 331 -211.72 -36.37 14.65
N GLN A 332 -212.37 -35.32 14.14
CA GLN A 332 -211.68 -34.20 13.50
C GLN A 332 -210.98 -33.27 14.51
N ASP A 333 -211.55 -33.06 15.69
CA ASP A 333 -210.95 -32.16 16.70
C ASP A 333 -209.70 -32.75 17.38
N LEU A 334 -209.71 -34.05 17.69
CA LEU A 334 -208.54 -34.73 18.31
C LEU A 334 -207.33 -34.85 17.36
N LEU A 335 -207.54 -34.79 16.04
CA LEU A 335 -206.45 -34.75 15.05
C LEU A 335 -205.72 -33.39 15.01
N GLN A 336 -206.38 -32.29 15.38
CA GLN A 336 -205.72 -30.98 15.47
C GLN A 336 -204.77 -30.90 16.68
N GLU A 337 -205.15 -31.46 17.83
CA GLU A 337 -204.30 -31.44 19.04
C GLU A 337 -203.02 -32.28 18.90
N CYS A 338 -203.12 -33.47 18.27
CA CYS A 338 -201.96 -34.31 18.03
C CYS A 338 -200.93 -33.64 17.08
N ASN A 339 -201.43 -32.89 16.09
CA ASN A 339 -200.58 -32.08 15.20
C ASN A 339 -199.91 -30.89 15.92
N ARG A 340 -200.48 -30.37 17.01
CA ARG A 340 -199.86 -29.30 17.84
C ARG A 340 -198.62 -29.82 18.58
N HIS A 341 -198.73 -30.98 19.23
CA HIS A 341 -197.61 -31.58 19.97
C HIS A 341 -196.48 -32.09 19.06
N HIS A 342 -196.80 -32.56 17.85
CA HIS A 342 -195.76 -32.94 16.88
C HIS A 342 -194.87 -31.73 16.48
N LYS A 343 -195.45 -30.52 16.35
CA LYS A 343 -194.71 -29.29 16.05
C LYS A 343 -193.80 -28.83 17.19
N GLU A 344 -194.26 -28.95 18.44
CA GLU A 344 -193.44 -28.63 19.63
C GLU A 344 -192.22 -29.56 19.75
N LEU A 345 -192.40 -30.86 19.46
CA LEU A 345 -191.31 -31.83 19.47
C LEU A 345 -190.28 -31.55 18.37
N GLN A 346 -190.72 -31.17 17.16
CA GLN A 346 -189.83 -30.75 16.07
C GLN A 346 -189.04 -29.48 16.45
N HIS A 347 -189.67 -28.52 17.14
CA HIS A 347 -189.00 -27.30 17.57
C HIS A 347 -187.89 -27.58 18.61
N LEU A 348 -188.14 -28.46 19.58
CA LEU A 348 -187.11 -28.89 20.55
C LEU A 348 -185.96 -29.66 19.88
N TYR A 349 -186.27 -30.50 18.89
CA TYR A 349 -185.24 -31.21 18.12
C TYR A 349 -184.34 -30.24 17.33
N ALA A 350 -184.93 -29.24 16.67
CA ALA A 350 -184.19 -28.20 15.95
C ALA A 350 -183.28 -27.37 16.87
N LEU A 351 -183.78 -26.97 18.05
CA LEU A 351 -183.00 -26.18 19.00
C LEU A 351 -181.80 -26.96 19.57
N THR A 352 -181.98 -28.27 19.80
CA THR A 352 -180.91 -29.16 20.25
C THR A 352 -179.83 -29.31 19.17
N ARG A 353 -180.23 -29.40 17.90
CA ARG A 353 -179.31 -29.46 16.75
C ARG A 353 -178.50 -28.17 16.60
N ILE A 354 -179.15 -27.00 16.64
CA ILE A 354 -178.46 -25.70 16.55
C ILE A 354 -177.46 -25.52 17.70
N LYS A 355 -177.84 -25.86 18.94
CA LYS A 355 -176.93 -25.80 20.09
C LYS A 355 -175.76 -26.79 19.98
N ALA A 356 -175.92 -27.92 19.28
CA ALA A 356 -174.81 -28.82 18.98
C ALA A 356 -173.89 -28.24 17.90
N GLU A 357 -174.46 -27.70 16.82
CA GLU A 357 -173.74 -27.04 15.72
C GLU A 357 -172.94 -25.80 16.21
N GLU A 358 -173.49 -24.97 17.10
CA GLU A 358 -172.77 -23.83 17.69
C GLU A 358 -171.59 -24.25 18.57
N ARG A 359 -171.73 -25.34 19.35
CA ARG A 359 -170.63 -25.87 20.16
C ARG A 359 -169.52 -26.42 19.26
N ASP A 360 -169.90 -27.12 18.21
CA ASP A 360 -168.96 -27.65 17.20
C ASP A 360 -168.28 -26.53 16.40
N GLN A 361 -168.99 -25.43 16.11
CA GLN A 361 -168.39 -24.27 15.45
C GLN A 361 -167.43 -23.52 16.38
N LYS A 362 -167.76 -23.37 17.67
CA LYS A 362 -166.87 -22.76 18.67
C LYS A 362 -165.63 -23.61 18.91
N SER A 363 -165.76 -24.95 18.98
CA SER A 363 -164.60 -25.84 19.12
C SER A 363 -163.69 -25.78 17.89
N ARG A 364 -164.24 -25.76 16.67
CA ARG A 364 -163.48 -25.57 15.43
C ARG A 364 -162.78 -24.21 15.36
N GLY A 365 -163.46 -23.15 15.80
CA GLY A 365 -162.89 -21.80 15.87
C GLY A 365 -161.69 -21.73 16.83
N LEU A 366 -161.83 -22.30 18.03
CA LEU A 366 -160.75 -22.39 19.02
C LEU A 366 -159.58 -23.23 18.48
N LEU A 367 -159.85 -24.38 17.85
CA LEU A 367 -158.81 -25.25 17.29
C LEU A 367 -158.01 -24.52 16.18
N LYS A 368 -158.69 -23.78 15.29
CA LYS A 368 -158.01 -23.00 14.24
C LYS A 368 -157.13 -21.90 14.81
N ALA A 369 -157.58 -21.20 15.86
CA ALA A 369 -156.77 -20.18 16.53
C ALA A 369 -155.52 -20.79 17.19
N GLN A 370 -155.70 -21.92 17.91
CA GLN A 370 -154.58 -22.66 18.50
C GLN A 370 -153.57 -23.14 17.44
N LEU A 371 -154.04 -23.66 16.31
CA LEU A 371 -153.18 -24.06 15.19
C LEU A 371 -152.45 -22.87 14.54
N TYR A 372 -153.09 -21.71 14.43
CA TYR A 372 -152.44 -20.51 13.94
C TYR A 372 -151.34 -20.01 14.89
N ASP A 373 -151.62 -19.95 16.19
CA ASP A 373 -150.65 -19.47 17.19
C ASP A 373 -149.44 -20.40 17.27
N THR A 374 -149.66 -21.71 17.29
CA THR A 374 -148.58 -22.71 17.20
C THR A 374 -147.78 -22.57 15.91
N THR A 375 -148.43 -22.43 14.75
CA THR A 375 -147.73 -22.22 13.46
C THR A 375 -146.94 -20.91 13.44
N LYS A 376 -147.47 -19.84 14.05
CA LYS A 376 -146.81 -18.54 14.17
C LYS A 376 -145.59 -18.62 15.10
N GLU A 377 -145.71 -19.31 16.22
CA GLU A 377 -144.59 -19.58 17.12
C GLU A 377 -143.50 -20.39 16.43
N GLU A 378 -143.86 -21.47 15.71
CA GLU A 378 -142.89 -22.25 14.94
C GLU A 378 -142.24 -21.43 13.82
N ARG A 379 -143.00 -20.61 13.09
CA ARG A 379 -142.43 -19.67 12.10
C ARG A 379 -141.44 -18.71 12.75
N ASN A 380 -141.78 -18.13 13.91
CA ASN A 380 -140.90 -17.21 14.62
C ASN A 380 -139.62 -17.91 15.12
N LYS A 381 -139.72 -19.16 15.59
CA LYS A 381 -138.55 -20.00 15.93
C LYS A 381 -137.67 -20.22 14.71
N CYS A 382 -138.25 -20.61 13.58
CA CYS A 382 -137.50 -20.80 12.33
C CYS A 382 -136.82 -19.52 11.85
N VAL A 383 -137.50 -18.37 11.92
CA VAL A 383 -136.92 -17.07 11.53
C VAL A 383 -135.77 -16.68 12.45
N ASN A 384 -135.92 -16.85 13.77
CA ASN A 384 -134.83 -16.56 14.71
C ASN A 384 -133.63 -17.48 14.49
N LEU A 385 -133.86 -18.78 14.26
CA LEU A 385 -132.79 -19.72 13.94
C LEU A 385 -132.10 -19.36 12.62
N LEU A 386 -132.87 -18.94 11.60
CA LEU A 386 -132.32 -18.47 10.33
C LEU A 386 -131.46 -17.23 10.53
N GLN A 387 -131.95 -16.23 11.28
CA GLN A 387 -131.20 -15.01 11.57
C GLN A 387 -129.91 -15.34 12.33
N MET A 388 -129.98 -16.14 13.39
CA MET A 388 -128.80 -16.58 14.13
C MET A 388 -127.81 -17.34 13.25
N ALA A 389 -128.29 -18.21 12.34
CA ALA A 389 -127.43 -18.91 11.40
C ALA A 389 -126.76 -17.95 10.40
N THR A 390 -127.48 -16.95 9.88
CA THR A 390 -126.91 -15.93 8.97
C THR A 390 -125.89 -15.03 9.66
N GLU A 391 -126.15 -14.61 10.91
CA GLU A 391 -125.21 -13.84 11.72
C GLU A 391 -123.97 -14.68 12.06
N CYS A 392 -124.14 -15.96 12.43
CA CYS A 392 -123.04 -16.88 12.69
C CYS A 392 -122.19 -17.11 11.44
N SER A 393 -122.82 -17.30 10.28
CA SER A 393 -122.14 -17.44 8.99
C SER A 393 -121.33 -16.19 8.65
N SER A 394 -121.89 -15.00 8.86
CA SER A 394 -121.19 -13.73 8.61
C SER A 394 -119.97 -13.56 9.51
N LYS A 395 -120.09 -13.83 10.81
CA LYS A 395 -118.96 -13.80 11.76
C LYS A 395 -117.89 -14.83 11.40
N MET A 396 -118.27 -16.02 10.95
CA MET A 396 -117.31 -17.04 10.49
C MET A 396 -116.62 -16.62 9.20
N TRP A 397 -117.32 -15.97 8.27
CA TRP A 397 -116.74 -15.46 7.04
C TRP A 397 -115.71 -14.35 7.30
N GLU A 398 -115.98 -13.44 8.23
CA GLU A 398 -115.01 -12.43 8.67
C GLU A 398 -113.77 -13.08 9.29
N LYS A 399 -113.93 -14.07 10.18
CA LYS A 399 -112.81 -14.84 10.73
C LYS A 399 -112.02 -15.54 9.64
N PHE A 400 -112.69 -16.17 8.69
CA PHE A 400 -112.04 -16.81 7.56
C PHE A 400 -111.23 -15.82 6.72
N LYS A 401 -111.77 -14.61 6.49
CA LYS A 401 -111.06 -13.54 5.78
C LYS A 401 -109.80 -13.08 6.54
N ILE A 402 -109.88 -12.94 7.87
CA ILE A 402 -108.72 -12.60 8.71
C ILE A 402 -107.66 -13.71 8.64
N LEU A 403 -108.08 -14.96 8.85
CA LEU A 403 -107.16 -16.11 8.79
C LEU A 403 -106.52 -16.25 7.42
N LYS A 404 -107.27 -16.02 6.34
CA LYS A 404 -106.72 -16.01 4.98
C LYS A 404 -105.63 -14.95 4.82
N ASN A 405 -105.88 -13.71 5.27
CA ASN A 405 -104.88 -12.65 5.23
C ASN A 405 -103.65 -13.02 6.08
N GLU A 406 -103.84 -13.61 7.26
CA GLU A 406 -102.76 -14.06 8.12
C GLU A 406 -101.91 -15.15 7.44
N THR A 407 -102.55 -16.12 6.77
CA THR A 407 -101.82 -17.13 6.00
C THR A 407 -101.04 -16.52 4.84
N GLU A 408 -101.58 -15.51 4.16
CA GLU A 408 -100.88 -14.80 3.07
C GLU A 408 -99.66 -14.02 3.61
N ILE A 409 -99.81 -13.32 4.74
CA ILE A 409 -98.70 -12.61 5.40
C ILE A 409 -97.60 -13.61 5.78
N LEU A 410 -97.95 -14.69 6.49
CA LEU A 410 -97.00 -15.73 6.90
C LEU A 410 -96.32 -16.38 5.70
N HIS A 411 -97.06 -16.61 4.61
CA HIS A 411 -96.49 -17.14 3.37
C HIS A 411 -95.47 -16.17 2.76
N THR A 412 -95.78 -14.87 2.67
CA THR A 412 -94.83 -13.88 2.17
C THR A 412 -93.59 -13.74 3.05
N GLU A 413 -93.75 -13.83 4.39
CA GLU A 413 -92.64 -13.80 5.33
C GLU A 413 -91.76 -15.05 5.20
N THR A 414 -92.37 -16.22 5.01
CA THR A 414 -91.66 -17.48 4.76
C THR A 414 -90.82 -17.39 3.49
N ILE A 415 -91.40 -16.90 2.38
CA ILE A 415 -90.66 -16.67 1.12
C ILE A 415 -89.49 -15.70 1.31
N LYS A 416 -89.69 -14.61 2.08
CA LYS A 416 -88.61 -13.66 2.38
C LYS A 416 -87.47 -14.33 3.16
N LYS A 417 -87.80 -15.11 4.20
CA LYS A 417 -86.82 -15.87 4.99
C LYS A 417 -86.08 -16.90 4.13
N ASP A 418 -86.77 -17.62 3.24
CA ASP A 418 -86.14 -18.57 2.32
C ASP A 418 -85.17 -17.90 1.35
N ARG A 419 -85.52 -16.73 0.80
CA ARG A 419 -84.61 -15.94 -0.05
C ARG A 419 -83.37 -15.49 0.70
N LEU A 420 -83.52 -15.03 1.94
CA LEU A 420 -82.38 -14.64 2.79
C LEU A 420 -81.49 -15.85 3.12
N LEU A 421 -82.09 -16.99 3.45
CA LEU A 421 -81.36 -18.24 3.70
C LEU A 421 -80.60 -18.71 2.46
N GLN A 422 -81.22 -18.66 1.28
CA GLN A 422 -80.57 -19.00 0.02
C GLN A 422 -79.38 -18.06 -0.27
N LYS A 423 -79.54 -16.75 -0.06
CA LYS A 423 -78.45 -15.79 -0.19
C LYS A 423 -77.30 -16.11 0.76
N SER A 424 -77.60 -16.40 2.03
CA SER A 424 -76.57 -16.80 3.02
C SER A 424 -75.85 -18.08 2.63
N ARG A 425 -76.58 -19.09 2.12
CA ARG A 425 -75.99 -20.36 1.64
C ARG A 425 -75.04 -20.13 0.48
N LEU A 426 -75.41 -19.28 -0.48
CA LEU A 426 -74.53 -18.93 -1.61
C LEU A 426 -73.28 -18.18 -1.14
N MET A 427 -73.40 -17.25 -0.19
CA MET A 427 -72.25 -16.56 0.39
C MET A 427 -71.32 -17.53 1.11
N HIS A 428 -71.85 -18.47 1.90
CA HIS A 428 -71.03 -19.51 2.54
C HIS A 428 -70.34 -20.43 1.54
N LEU A 429 -71.05 -20.84 0.47
CA LEU A 429 -70.45 -21.65 -0.59
C LEU A 429 -69.30 -20.90 -1.27
N HIS A 430 -69.51 -19.63 -1.62
CA HIS A 430 -68.47 -18.79 -2.22
C HIS A 430 -67.26 -18.63 -1.29
N SER A 431 -67.48 -18.32 -0.01
CA SER A 431 -66.42 -18.22 1.00
C SER A 431 -65.67 -19.54 1.20
N ARG A 432 -66.35 -20.69 1.08
CA ARG A 432 -65.72 -22.01 1.12
C ARG A 432 -64.81 -22.23 -0.09
N THR A 433 -65.29 -21.92 -1.29
CA THR A 433 -64.47 -22.01 -2.51
C THR A 433 -63.22 -21.14 -2.42
N ILE A 434 -63.33 -19.90 -1.92
CA ILE A 434 -62.17 -19.02 -1.72
C ILE A 434 -61.21 -19.60 -0.67
N ARG A 435 -61.73 -20.14 0.43
CA ARG A 435 -60.88 -20.75 1.47
C ARG A 435 -60.08 -21.93 0.91
N ASP A 436 -60.73 -22.78 0.11
CA ASP A 436 -60.08 -23.95 -0.47
C ASP A 436 -59.05 -23.55 -1.55
N SER A 437 -59.31 -22.51 -2.34
CA SER A 437 -58.31 -21.96 -3.27
C SER A 437 -57.11 -21.37 -2.53
N LEU A 438 -57.34 -20.58 -1.48
CA LEU A 438 -56.26 -20.01 -0.66
C LEU A 438 -55.44 -21.10 0.05
N LYS A 439 -56.09 -22.17 0.55
CA LYS A 439 -55.37 -23.31 1.11
C LYS A 439 -54.46 -23.98 0.09
N ASN A 440 -54.92 -24.17 -1.15
CA ASN A 440 -54.09 -24.72 -2.21
C ASN A 440 -52.89 -23.82 -2.51
N ASP A 441 -53.09 -22.50 -2.55
CA ASP A 441 -52.00 -21.56 -2.79
C ASP A 441 -51.01 -21.51 -1.62
N ILE A 442 -51.50 -21.57 -0.37
CA ILE A 442 -50.65 -21.74 0.82
C ILE A 442 -49.82 -23.03 0.71
N SER A 443 -50.41 -24.16 0.30
CA SER A 443 -49.69 -25.42 0.13
C SER A 443 -48.61 -25.33 -0.95
N LYS A 444 -48.88 -24.67 -2.08
CA LYS A 444 -47.87 -24.44 -3.12
C LYS A 444 -46.70 -23.59 -2.62
N VAL A 445 -47.00 -22.48 -1.95
CA VAL A 445 -45.97 -21.59 -1.38
C VAL A 445 -45.16 -22.32 -0.30
N THR A 446 -45.81 -23.13 0.53
CA THR A 446 -45.14 -23.94 1.56
C THR A 446 -44.18 -24.95 0.93
N TRP A 447 -44.59 -25.60 -0.16
CA TRP A 447 -43.73 -26.53 -0.90
C TRP A 447 -42.52 -25.81 -1.52
N MET A 448 -42.73 -24.67 -2.17
CA MET A 448 -41.64 -23.85 -2.73
C MET A 448 -40.67 -23.37 -1.64
N LEU A 449 -41.17 -22.97 -0.48
CA LEU A 449 -40.34 -22.56 0.65
C LEU A 449 -39.45 -23.72 1.12
N HIS A 450 -40.00 -24.93 1.23
CA HIS A 450 -39.24 -26.11 1.62
C HIS A 450 -38.15 -26.46 0.57
N GLU A 451 -38.46 -26.36 -0.72
CA GLU A 451 -37.47 -26.56 -1.79
C GLU A 451 -36.33 -25.54 -1.71
N MET A 452 -36.65 -24.27 -1.48
CA MET A 452 -35.65 -23.20 -1.31
C MET A 452 -34.81 -23.39 -0.05
N GLN A 453 -35.40 -23.85 1.05
CA GLN A 453 -34.67 -24.19 2.28
C GLN A 453 -33.67 -25.34 2.03
N HIS A 454 -34.08 -26.37 1.29
CA HIS A 454 -33.19 -27.47 0.93
C HIS A 454 -32.00 -26.98 0.09
N LYS A 455 -32.25 -26.15 -0.94
CA LYS A 455 -31.18 -25.55 -1.76
C LYS A 455 -30.22 -24.69 -0.93
N ASN A 456 -30.74 -23.93 0.03
CA ASN A 456 -29.93 -23.10 0.92
C ASN A 456 -29.03 -23.97 1.82
N GLU A 457 -29.55 -25.07 2.39
CA GLU A 457 -28.75 -25.99 3.20
C GLU A 457 -27.68 -26.70 2.35
N GLU A 458 -28.00 -27.09 1.12
CA GLU A 458 -27.01 -27.65 0.18
C GLU A 458 -25.89 -26.64 -0.14
N GLN A 459 -26.25 -25.39 -0.45
CA GLN A 459 -25.27 -24.32 -0.67
C GLN A 459 -24.42 -24.05 0.57
N ARG A 460 -25.03 -24.04 1.76
CA ARG A 460 -24.31 -23.88 3.03
C ARG A 460 -23.29 -25.00 3.25
N LEU A 461 -23.64 -26.25 2.95
CA LEU A 461 -22.69 -27.37 3.03
C LEU A 461 -21.55 -27.22 2.02
N ASN A 462 -21.82 -26.72 0.81
CA ASN A 462 -20.79 -26.46 -0.19
C ASN A 462 -19.85 -25.33 0.24
N ILE A 463 -20.38 -24.27 0.86
CA ILE A 463 -19.56 -23.19 1.45
C ILE A 463 -18.64 -23.74 2.54
N ILE A 464 -19.14 -24.63 3.41
CA ILE A 464 -18.32 -25.26 4.46
C ILE A 464 -17.19 -26.09 3.84
N LYS A 465 -17.48 -26.89 2.80
CA LYS A 465 -16.46 -27.69 2.09
C LYS A 465 -15.40 -26.81 1.44
N LEU A 466 -15.81 -25.75 0.74
CA LEU A 466 -14.89 -24.79 0.13
C LEU A 466 -14.04 -24.09 1.20
N GLY A 467 -14.64 -23.73 2.33
CA GLY A 467 -13.92 -23.16 3.48
C GLY A 467 -12.83 -24.11 4.02
N GLN A 468 -13.11 -25.41 4.11
CA GLN A 468 -12.11 -26.40 4.51
C GLN A 468 -10.96 -26.51 3.50
N VAL A 469 -11.26 -26.47 2.19
CA VAL A 469 -10.22 -26.48 1.14
C VAL A 469 -9.34 -25.24 1.24
N ILE A 470 -9.94 -24.05 1.43
CA ILE A 470 -9.20 -22.79 1.60
C ILE A 470 -8.29 -22.86 2.82
N SER A 471 -8.81 -23.28 3.98
CA SER A 471 -7.99 -23.45 5.18
C SER A 471 -6.84 -24.43 4.99
N GLY A 472 -7.04 -25.52 4.24
CA GLY A 472 -5.98 -26.45 3.88
C GLY A 472 -4.89 -25.80 3.02
N GLN A 473 -5.29 -25.07 1.98
CA GLN A 473 -4.35 -24.36 1.11
C GLN A 473 -3.59 -23.24 1.82
N GLU A 474 -4.23 -22.53 2.75
CA GLU A 474 -3.59 -21.54 3.60
C GLU A 474 -2.50 -22.17 4.49
N GLN A 475 -2.75 -23.36 5.04
CA GLN A 475 -1.75 -24.10 5.81
C GLN A 475 -0.56 -24.53 4.94
N ASP A 476 -0.82 -25.01 3.73
CA ASP A 476 0.23 -25.40 2.77
C ASP A 476 1.09 -24.19 2.38
N LEU A 477 0.46 -23.04 2.10
CA LEU A 477 1.16 -21.78 1.83
C LEU A 477 2.04 -21.34 3.00
N LEU A 478 1.52 -21.42 4.23
CA LEU A 478 2.31 -21.14 5.44
C LEU A 478 3.52 -22.08 5.57
N HIS A 479 3.33 -23.37 5.26
CA HIS A 479 4.41 -24.35 5.31
C HIS A 479 5.48 -24.07 4.25
N LEU A 480 5.07 -23.69 3.04
CA LEU A 480 5.95 -23.30 1.94
C LEU A 480 6.73 -22.03 2.31
N HIS A 481 6.08 -21.03 2.89
CA HIS A 481 6.72 -19.78 3.29
C HIS A 481 7.75 -19.98 4.40
N LYS A 482 7.47 -20.86 5.37
CA LYS A 482 8.45 -21.26 6.40
C LYS A 482 9.67 -21.94 5.79
N ARG A 483 9.45 -22.86 4.84
CA ARG A 483 10.55 -23.55 4.14
C ARG A 483 11.40 -22.58 3.32
N HIS A 484 10.76 -21.65 2.60
CA HIS A 484 11.46 -20.63 1.84
C HIS A 484 12.31 -19.74 2.77
N ASN A 485 11.75 -19.26 3.87
CA ASN A 485 12.49 -18.47 4.86
C ASN A 485 13.69 -19.23 5.42
N ALA A 486 13.55 -20.53 5.72
CA ALA A 486 14.67 -21.36 6.18
C ALA A 486 15.77 -21.49 5.11
N CYS A 487 15.39 -21.67 3.83
CA CYS A 487 16.36 -21.70 2.73
C CYS A 487 17.08 -20.36 2.56
N VAL A 488 16.36 -19.23 2.68
CA VAL A 488 16.96 -17.88 2.63
C VAL A 488 17.92 -17.66 3.80
N GLN A 489 17.53 -18.07 5.01
CA GLN A 489 18.40 -18.01 6.19
C GLN A 489 19.68 -18.82 5.97
N SER A 490 19.56 -20.09 5.54
CA SER A 490 20.72 -20.94 5.25
C SER A 490 21.62 -20.36 4.15
N ARG A 491 21.03 -19.77 3.09
CA ARG A 491 21.80 -19.07 2.06
C ARG A 491 22.55 -17.87 2.62
N ASN A 492 21.89 -17.06 3.45
CA ASN A 492 22.50 -15.87 4.06
C ASN A 492 23.63 -16.27 5.02
N GLU A 493 23.44 -17.30 5.84
CA GLU A 493 24.49 -17.87 6.70
C GLU A 493 25.70 -18.34 5.88
N ARG A 494 25.45 -19.03 4.75
CA ARG A 494 26.53 -19.41 3.83
C ARG A 494 27.22 -18.19 3.21
N GLY A 495 26.46 -17.16 2.86
CA GLY A 495 26.99 -15.90 2.34
C GLY A 495 27.93 -15.22 3.34
N VAL A 496 27.55 -15.17 4.62
CA VAL A 496 28.41 -14.65 5.69
C VAL A 496 29.71 -15.46 5.81
N GLN A 497 29.63 -16.80 5.81
CA GLN A 497 30.82 -17.65 5.86
C GLN A 497 31.77 -17.46 4.66
N LEU A 498 31.22 -17.16 3.48
CA LEU A 498 32.03 -16.86 2.29
C LEU A 498 32.77 -15.53 2.44
N LEU A 499 32.09 -14.51 2.96
CA LEU A 499 32.71 -13.20 3.23
C LEU A 499 33.83 -13.34 4.29
N GLU A 500 33.59 -14.07 5.38
CA GLU A 500 34.62 -14.35 6.38
C GLU A 500 35.86 -15.03 5.75
N ARG A 501 35.64 -15.99 4.85
CA ARG A 501 36.71 -16.66 4.10
C ARG A 501 37.46 -15.73 3.14
N GLU A 502 36.74 -14.82 2.48
CA GLU A 502 37.35 -13.81 1.61
C GLU A 502 38.19 -12.81 2.41
N GLU A 503 37.72 -12.40 3.59
CA GLU A 503 38.48 -11.57 4.52
C GLU A 503 39.76 -12.27 5.02
N GLU A 504 39.67 -13.55 5.38
CA GLU A 504 40.84 -14.39 5.71
C GLU A 504 41.86 -14.40 4.56
N MET A 505 41.38 -14.59 3.32
CA MET A 505 42.24 -14.56 2.13
C MET A 505 42.90 -13.20 1.93
N CYS A 506 42.18 -12.09 2.10
CA CYS A 506 42.75 -10.74 2.03
C CYS A 506 43.87 -10.55 3.07
N VAL A 507 43.66 -11.03 4.30
CA VAL A 507 44.70 -11.01 5.35
C VAL A 507 45.91 -11.85 4.94
N PHE A 508 45.71 -13.03 4.34
CA PHE A 508 46.81 -13.85 3.85
C PHE A 508 47.58 -13.17 2.72
N TYR A 509 46.91 -12.56 1.75
CA TYR A 509 47.56 -11.80 0.69
C TYR A 509 48.41 -10.65 1.25
N ALA A 510 47.88 -9.88 2.21
CA ALA A 510 48.64 -8.82 2.87
C ALA A 510 49.89 -9.37 3.58
N LYS A 511 49.77 -10.52 4.26
CA LYS A 511 50.92 -11.20 4.89
C LYS A 511 51.96 -11.66 3.88
N VAL A 512 51.55 -12.27 2.78
CA VAL A 512 52.45 -12.74 1.71
C VAL A 512 53.19 -11.56 1.10
N ASN A 513 52.49 -10.47 0.76
CA ASN A 513 53.12 -9.28 0.19
C ASN A 513 54.13 -8.63 1.15
N MET A 514 53.82 -8.60 2.45
CA MET A 514 54.76 -8.13 3.48
C MET A 514 55.99 -9.04 3.57
N GLN A 515 55.79 -10.36 3.56
CA GLN A 515 56.88 -11.33 3.57
C GLN A 515 57.75 -11.23 2.31
N GLU A 516 57.16 -11.04 1.13
CA GLU A 516 57.88 -10.86 -0.12
C GLU A 516 58.73 -9.58 -0.08
N SER A 517 58.18 -8.48 0.45
CA SER A 517 58.93 -7.24 0.67
C SER A 517 60.13 -7.44 1.61
N LEU A 518 59.94 -8.16 2.73
CA LEU A 518 61.02 -8.51 3.66
C LEU A 518 62.09 -9.41 3.03
N ILE A 519 61.69 -10.35 2.18
CA ILE A 519 62.63 -11.20 1.44
C ILE A 519 63.44 -10.35 0.47
N CYS A 520 62.81 -9.44 -0.28
CA CYS A 520 63.52 -8.51 -1.18
C CYS A 520 64.50 -7.61 -0.43
N GLU A 521 64.12 -7.10 0.75
CA GLU A 521 65.04 -6.33 1.59
C GLU A 521 66.21 -7.18 2.07
N GLY A 522 65.93 -8.40 2.54
CA GLY A 522 66.94 -9.37 2.95
C GLY A 522 67.90 -9.76 1.82
N THR A 523 67.39 -9.97 0.59
CA THR A 523 68.24 -10.32 -0.56
C THR A 523 69.12 -9.15 -0.97
N LEU A 524 68.64 -7.90 -0.91
CA LEU A 524 69.46 -6.70 -1.14
C LEU A 524 70.57 -6.58 -0.10
N GLN A 525 70.26 -6.82 1.18
CA GLN A 525 71.27 -6.81 2.24
C GLN A 525 72.33 -7.91 2.03
N ILE A 526 71.92 -9.11 1.64
CA ILE A 526 72.86 -10.20 1.31
C ILE A 526 73.74 -9.81 0.12
N GLN A 527 73.16 -9.25 -0.95
CA GLN A 527 73.93 -8.79 -2.11
C GLN A 527 74.96 -7.73 -1.73
N ALA A 528 74.59 -6.75 -0.89
CA ALA A 528 75.53 -5.75 -0.40
C ALA A 528 76.70 -6.39 0.38
N LEU A 529 76.41 -7.35 1.27
CA LEU A 529 77.45 -8.09 2.00
C LEU A 529 78.32 -8.94 1.06
N GLU A 530 77.75 -9.56 0.04
CA GLU A 530 78.50 -10.31 -0.98
C GLU A 530 79.43 -9.41 -1.79
N GLU A 531 78.99 -8.20 -2.13
CA GLU A 531 79.81 -7.17 -2.77
C GLU A 531 80.96 -6.71 -1.87
N GLU A 532 80.68 -6.48 -0.58
CA GLU A 532 81.70 -6.19 0.43
C GLU A 532 82.72 -7.33 0.53
N ILE A 533 82.28 -8.58 0.61
CA ILE A 533 83.16 -9.76 0.63
C ILE A 533 84.00 -9.82 -0.65
N CYS A 534 83.42 -9.56 -1.81
CA CYS A 534 84.15 -9.50 -3.09
C CYS A 534 85.20 -8.39 -3.10
N SER A 535 84.89 -7.22 -2.54
CA SER A 535 85.83 -6.10 -2.40
C SER A 535 87.00 -6.48 -1.47
N LEU A 536 86.70 -7.09 -0.32
CA LEU A 536 87.69 -7.55 0.64
C LEU A 536 88.57 -8.66 0.07
N LYS A 537 87.99 -9.63 -0.66
CA LYS A 537 88.74 -10.66 -1.39
C LYS A 537 89.70 -10.04 -2.40
N ARG A 538 89.29 -8.98 -3.11
CA ARG A 538 90.14 -8.25 -4.06
C ARG A 538 91.30 -7.55 -3.35
N LEU A 539 91.03 -6.91 -2.22
CA LEU A 539 92.07 -6.32 -1.37
C LEU A 539 93.05 -7.38 -0.85
N ILE A 540 92.55 -8.50 -0.34
CA ILE A 540 93.39 -9.63 0.08
C ILE A 540 94.27 -10.13 -1.07
N ASN A 541 93.72 -10.27 -2.28
CA ASN A 541 94.49 -10.69 -3.45
C ASN A 541 95.56 -9.66 -3.84
N GLU A 542 95.28 -8.36 -3.74
CA GLU A 542 96.27 -7.31 -3.99
C GLU A 542 97.37 -7.33 -2.93
N GLU A 543 97.04 -7.42 -1.65
CA GLU A 543 98.03 -7.57 -0.57
C GLU A 543 98.86 -8.84 -0.76
N GLN A 544 98.25 -9.96 -1.15
CA GLN A 544 98.96 -11.19 -1.47
C GLN A 544 99.91 -11.00 -2.66
N ARG A 545 99.52 -10.22 -3.69
CA ARG A 545 100.37 -9.84 -4.82
C ARG A 545 101.57 -9.01 -4.33
N GLN A 546 101.34 -8.02 -3.47
CA GLN A 546 102.39 -7.18 -2.89
C GLN A 546 103.37 -8.00 -2.03
N ILE A 547 102.86 -8.93 -1.22
CA ILE A 547 103.67 -9.89 -0.46
C ILE A 547 104.52 -10.75 -1.42
N ASN A 548 103.92 -11.26 -2.49
CA ASN A 548 104.65 -12.07 -3.47
C ASN A 548 105.73 -11.27 -4.21
N LEU A 549 105.46 -10.00 -4.56
CA LEU A 549 106.45 -9.09 -5.14
C LEU A 549 107.61 -8.86 -4.16
N SER A 550 107.30 -8.56 -2.90
CA SER A 550 108.28 -8.38 -1.82
C SER A 550 109.11 -9.65 -1.59
N LYS A 551 108.48 -10.83 -1.61
CA LYS A 551 109.15 -12.14 -1.54
C LYS A 551 110.07 -12.39 -2.74
N LYS A 552 109.72 -11.93 -3.94
CA LYS A 552 110.59 -12.00 -5.14
C LYS A 552 111.76 -11.02 -5.10
N LEU A 553 111.65 -9.91 -4.36
CA LEU A 553 112.75 -8.97 -4.11
C LEU A 553 113.67 -9.42 -2.96
N LEU A 554 113.20 -10.33 -2.09
CA LEU A 554 113.95 -10.94 -1.00
C LEU A 554 115.28 -11.64 -1.40
N PRO A 555 115.43 -12.28 -2.57
CA PRO A 555 116.68 -12.91 -3.01
C PRO A 555 117.84 -11.93 -3.17
N CYS A 556 117.59 -10.62 -3.28
CA CYS A 556 118.65 -9.61 -3.28
C CYS A 556 119.25 -9.36 -1.88
N LYS A 557 118.52 -9.72 -0.81
CA LYS A 557 118.99 -9.59 0.58
C LYS A 557 120.11 -10.58 0.91
N LYS A 558 120.02 -11.83 0.43
CA LYS A 558 121.03 -12.88 0.66
C LYS A 558 122.44 -12.52 0.15
N PRO A 559 122.63 -12.11 -1.13
CA PRO A 559 123.94 -11.70 -1.63
C PRO A 559 124.44 -10.41 -0.97
N LEU A 560 123.55 -9.50 -0.55
CA LEU A 560 123.93 -8.32 0.25
C LEU A 560 124.34 -8.71 1.69
N GLU A 561 123.69 -9.68 2.31
CA GLU A 561 124.11 -10.26 3.60
C GLU A 561 125.45 -11.01 3.46
N ASP A 562 125.65 -11.73 2.37
CA ASP A 562 126.91 -12.41 2.06
C ASP A 562 128.03 -11.40 1.75
N GLU A 563 127.73 -10.29 1.07
CA GLU A 563 128.66 -9.16 0.90
C GLU A 563 128.97 -8.49 2.23
N CYS A 564 127.97 -8.23 3.07
CA CYS A 564 128.18 -7.68 4.40
C CYS A 564 129.03 -8.61 5.27
N THR A 565 128.79 -9.92 5.26
CA THR A 565 129.61 -10.89 6.01
C THR A 565 131.02 -11.05 5.42
N SER A 566 131.17 -10.96 4.10
CA SER A 566 132.46 -10.90 3.40
C SER A 566 133.23 -9.65 3.81
N LEU A 567 132.61 -8.47 3.75
CA LEU A 567 133.18 -7.21 4.22
C LEU A 567 133.49 -7.27 5.72
N GLN A 568 132.65 -7.92 6.53
CA GLN A 568 132.89 -8.09 7.96
C GLN A 568 134.03 -9.07 8.27
N LYS A 569 134.23 -10.11 7.44
CA LYS A 569 135.41 -10.96 7.44
C LYS A 569 136.66 -10.19 7.04
N GLN A 570 136.62 -9.42 5.94
CA GLN A 570 137.72 -8.55 5.52
C GLN A 570 138.06 -7.53 6.61
N LEU A 571 137.07 -6.92 7.26
CA LEU A 571 137.28 -5.99 8.37
C LEU A 571 137.87 -6.71 9.59
N SER A 572 137.53 -7.97 9.83
CA SER A 572 138.16 -8.79 10.87
C SER A 572 139.61 -9.18 10.52
N GLU A 573 139.91 -9.41 9.23
CA GLU A 573 141.26 -9.67 8.73
C GLU A 573 142.11 -8.41 8.78
N TYR A 574 141.58 -7.26 8.33
CA TYR A 574 142.21 -5.96 8.51
C TYR A 574 142.38 -5.63 9.99
N LYS A 575 141.42 -5.94 10.87
CA LYS A 575 141.60 -5.79 12.33
C LYS A 575 142.69 -6.71 12.87
N LYS A 576 142.81 -7.95 12.40
CA LYS A 576 143.90 -8.87 12.79
C LYS A 576 145.26 -8.39 12.26
N GLN A 577 145.30 -7.87 11.04
CA GLN A 577 146.48 -7.23 10.46
C GLN A 577 146.84 -5.98 11.25
N ASN A 578 145.86 -5.13 11.59
CA ASN A 578 146.07 -3.95 12.43
C ASN A 578 146.50 -4.35 13.83
N LEU A 579 145.99 -5.44 14.42
CA LEU A 579 146.43 -5.97 15.71
C LEU A 579 147.85 -6.56 15.62
N SER A 580 148.24 -7.11 14.47
CA SER A 580 149.61 -7.58 14.22
C SER A 580 150.59 -6.43 13.98
N LEU A 581 150.13 -5.36 13.34
CA LEU A 581 150.85 -4.11 13.12
C LEU A 581 150.94 -3.31 14.42
N GLU A 582 149.88 -3.23 15.22
CA GLU A 582 149.85 -2.69 16.58
C GLU A 582 150.79 -3.50 17.47
N LYS A 583 150.77 -4.84 17.45
CA LYS A 583 151.78 -5.64 18.17
C LYS A 583 153.22 -5.43 17.66
N SER A 584 153.40 -5.13 16.37
CA SER A 584 154.71 -4.79 15.78
C SER A 584 155.14 -3.34 16.05
N LEU A 585 154.20 -2.43 16.31
CA LEU A 585 154.39 -1.02 16.68
C LEU A 585 154.54 -0.84 18.20
N GLU A 586 153.90 -1.70 18.99
CA GLU A 586 153.86 -1.61 20.46
C GLU A 586 155.04 -2.27 21.15
N ASN A 587 155.90 -3.02 20.44
CA ASN A 587 157.07 -3.66 21.07
C ASN A 587 158.40 -3.47 20.32
N GLN A 588 158.62 -2.27 19.78
CA GLN A 588 159.94 -1.63 19.85
C GLN A 588 159.75 -0.15 20.19
N VAL A 589 159.78 0.16 21.49
CA VAL A 589 160.61 1.21 22.11
C VAL A 589 160.16 1.35 23.56
N THR A 590 160.93 0.75 24.46
CA THR A 590 160.82 0.97 25.90
C THR A 590 161.51 2.29 26.28
N GLU A 591 160.80 3.11 27.06
CA GLU A 591 161.32 4.02 28.10
C GLU A 591 162.06 5.33 27.74
N ARG A 592 161.37 6.49 27.83
CA ARG A 592 161.38 7.41 29.01
C ARG A 592 160.89 8.85 28.72
N LYS A 593 159.72 9.14 29.29
CA LYS A 593 159.22 10.36 29.96
C LYS A 593 159.41 11.77 29.33
N LEU A 594 158.23 12.30 28.95
CA LEU A 594 157.78 13.70 28.85
C LEU A 594 158.44 14.61 27.80
N ARG A 595 157.80 14.73 26.63
CA ARG A 595 158.16 15.71 25.59
C ARG A 595 156.96 16.23 24.78
N LYS A 596 156.68 17.52 25.00
CA LYS A 596 155.95 18.57 24.25
C LYS A 596 154.97 18.20 23.12
N LEU A 597 153.72 18.62 23.35
CA LEU A 597 152.63 18.74 22.37
C LEU A 597 152.86 19.86 21.34
N SER A 598 152.48 19.56 20.09
CA SER A 598 152.20 20.51 19.01
C SER A 598 151.31 19.86 17.93
N GLY A 599 150.09 20.39 17.77
CA GLY A 599 149.28 20.45 16.54
C GLY A 599 148.50 19.18 16.13
N LYS A 600 147.18 19.21 15.83
CA LYS A 600 146.28 20.31 15.41
C LYS A 600 144.89 20.19 16.09
N ASP A 601 144.22 21.32 16.27
CA ASP A 601 142.77 21.38 16.49
C ASP A 601 142.01 20.66 15.37
N PRO A 602 140.89 19.95 15.68
CA PRO A 602 140.09 19.28 14.67
C PRO A 602 139.65 20.29 13.62
N SER A 603 139.88 19.94 12.34
CA SER A 603 139.46 20.80 11.23
C SER A 603 137.94 21.05 11.33
N PRO A 604 137.43 22.26 11.01
CA PRO A 604 136.00 22.56 11.02
C PRO A 604 135.07 21.44 10.47
N PRO A 605 135.42 20.67 9.42
CA PRO A 605 134.59 19.58 8.91
C PRO A 605 134.42 18.41 9.90
N GLU A 606 135.39 18.12 10.76
CA GLU A 606 135.32 17.01 11.72
C GLU A 606 134.49 17.37 12.96
N LEU A 607 134.53 18.64 13.36
CA LEU A 607 133.67 19.17 14.41
C LEU A 607 132.24 19.35 13.89
N ILE A 608 132.07 19.83 12.65
CA ILE A 608 130.77 19.91 11.95
C ILE A 608 130.14 18.52 11.84
N LYS A 609 130.88 17.48 11.45
CA LYS A 609 130.35 16.10 11.39
C LYS A 609 129.81 15.59 12.72
N LYS A 610 130.48 15.92 13.82
CA LYS A 610 130.01 15.56 15.18
C LYS A 610 128.82 16.41 15.61
N ILE A 611 128.79 17.70 15.26
CA ILE A 611 127.64 18.59 15.48
C ILE A 611 126.44 18.15 14.64
N GLU A 612 126.65 17.70 13.40
CA GLU A 612 125.64 17.14 12.51
C GLU A 612 125.03 15.86 13.10
N GLN A 613 125.85 14.94 13.63
CA GLN A 613 125.34 13.75 14.32
C GLN A 613 124.50 14.11 15.56
N VAL A 614 124.95 15.07 16.37
CA VAL A 614 124.21 15.52 17.55
C VAL A 614 122.92 16.27 17.17
N ASN A 615 122.94 17.05 16.09
CA ASN A 615 121.76 17.72 15.53
C ASN A 615 120.78 16.72 14.91
N GLU A 616 121.27 15.65 14.29
CA GLU A 616 120.44 14.57 13.74
C GLU A 616 119.71 13.81 14.87
N PHE A 617 120.39 13.51 15.98
CA PHE A 617 119.74 12.96 17.16
C PHE A 617 118.71 13.93 17.77
N HIS A 618 119.02 15.23 17.84
CA HIS A 618 118.06 16.25 18.28
C HIS A 618 116.83 16.35 17.36
N SER A 619 117.00 16.23 16.05
CA SER A 619 115.89 16.24 15.08
C SER A 619 115.00 15.02 15.27
N ARG A 620 115.59 13.83 15.42
CA ARG A 620 114.83 12.59 15.67
C ARG A 620 114.04 12.65 16.97
N ILE A 621 114.61 13.24 18.03
CA ILE A 621 113.91 13.45 19.30
C ILE A 621 112.74 14.42 19.10
N LYS A 622 112.94 15.57 18.46
CA LYS A 622 111.88 16.54 18.15
C LYS A 622 110.74 15.92 17.32
N ASP A 623 111.06 15.09 16.34
CA ASP A 623 110.06 14.42 15.50
C ASP A 623 109.25 13.39 16.29
N CYS A 624 109.89 12.65 17.20
CA CYS A 624 109.21 11.74 18.12
C CYS A 624 108.26 12.49 19.07
N THR A 625 108.70 13.62 19.65
CA THR A 625 107.85 14.44 20.53
C THR A 625 106.66 15.04 19.79
N LYS A 626 106.83 15.49 18.54
CA LYS A 626 105.72 15.97 17.69
C LYS A 626 104.68 14.89 17.42
N LYS A 627 105.11 13.65 17.10
CA LYS A 627 104.20 12.51 16.91
C LYS A 627 103.44 12.17 18.19
N MET A 628 104.11 12.21 19.34
CA MET A 628 103.47 11.97 20.64
C MET A 628 102.43 13.05 20.96
N MET A 629 102.74 14.33 20.73
CA MET A 629 101.77 15.42 20.93
C MET A 629 100.55 15.31 20.00
N ALA A 630 100.73 14.86 18.75
CA ALA A 630 99.62 14.63 17.82
C ALA A 630 98.64 13.53 18.32
N VAL A 631 99.17 12.41 18.82
CA VAL A 631 98.34 11.31 19.35
C VAL A 631 97.61 11.72 20.63
N VAL A 632 98.26 12.48 21.52
CA VAL A 632 97.62 13.01 22.74
C VAL A 632 96.48 13.98 22.39
N SER A 633 96.67 14.80 21.35
CA SER A 633 95.64 15.72 20.85
C SER A 633 94.44 14.99 20.24
N GLU A 634 94.69 13.93 19.46
CA GLU A 634 93.63 13.10 18.88
C GLU A 634 92.82 12.40 19.98
N LEU A 635 93.48 11.81 20.97
CA LEU A 635 92.81 11.13 22.09
C LEU A 635 91.91 12.10 22.87
N ALA A 636 92.37 13.32 23.14
CA ALA A 636 91.57 14.34 23.79
C ALA A 636 90.30 14.70 22.98
N MET A 637 90.43 14.84 21.65
CA MET A 637 89.30 15.11 20.77
C MET A 637 88.26 13.97 20.77
N ARG A 638 88.72 12.71 20.73
CA ARG A 638 87.82 11.53 20.79
C ARG A 638 87.10 11.45 22.15
N GLN A 639 87.79 11.76 23.24
CA GLN A 639 87.18 11.81 24.57
C GLN A 639 86.10 12.89 24.67
N THR A 640 86.34 14.10 24.14
CA THR A 640 85.34 15.17 24.12
C THR A 640 84.12 14.80 23.26
N GLN A 641 84.32 14.16 22.10
CA GLN A 641 83.23 13.73 21.22
C GLN A 641 82.36 12.65 21.88
N ALA A 642 82.97 11.68 22.58
CA ALA A 642 82.23 10.67 23.32
C ALA A 642 81.37 11.27 24.45
N LEU A 643 81.89 12.28 25.16
CA LEU A 643 81.14 12.99 26.21
C LEU A 643 79.95 13.78 25.64
N CYS A 644 80.11 14.45 24.50
CA CYS A 644 79.00 15.18 23.84
C CYS A 644 77.90 14.23 23.40
N LEU A 645 78.26 13.10 22.76
CA LEU A 645 77.30 12.07 22.37
C LEU A 645 76.57 11.46 23.57
N GLN A 646 77.26 11.27 24.69
CA GLN A 646 76.65 10.78 25.93
C GLN A 646 75.66 11.79 26.54
N GLN A 647 75.92 13.08 26.37
CA GLN A 647 75.00 14.14 26.80
C GLN A 647 73.75 14.19 25.91
N GLU A 648 73.90 14.14 24.59
CA GLU A 648 72.77 14.09 23.64
C GLU A 648 71.86 12.88 23.88
N LEU A 649 72.46 11.72 24.19
CA LEU A 649 71.71 10.50 24.51
C LEU A 649 70.83 10.71 25.76
N ARG A 650 71.38 11.30 26.83
CA ARG A 650 70.61 11.62 28.05
C ARG A 650 69.51 12.65 27.80
N GLU A 651 69.77 13.66 26.97
CA GLU A 651 68.75 14.66 26.61
C GLU A 651 67.59 14.00 25.83
N LYS A 652 67.89 13.07 24.91
CA LYS A 652 66.89 12.32 24.16
C LYS A 652 66.12 11.30 25.02
N GLU A 653 66.78 10.64 25.96
CA GLU A 653 66.12 9.78 26.96
C GLU A 653 65.15 10.60 27.83
N PHE A 654 65.55 11.79 28.27
CA PHE A 654 64.67 12.69 29.02
C PHE A 654 63.47 13.19 28.20
N GLU A 655 63.67 13.55 26.93
CA GLU A 655 62.58 13.90 26.01
C GLU A 655 61.58 12.75 25.83
N LEU A 656 62.07 11.51 25.73
CA LEU A 656 61.23 10.32 25.60
C LEU A 656 60.37 10.08 26.86
N ASP A 657 60.98 10.15 28.04
CA ASP A 657 60.28 10.02 29.32
C ASP A 657 59.20 11.11 29.49
N PHE A 658 59.50 12.33 29.06
CA PHE A 658 58.54 13.43 29.08
C PHE A 658 57.37 13.18 28.11
N CYS A 659 57.65 12.71 26.90
CA CYS A 659 56.62 12.31 25.92
C CYS A 659 55.73 11.17 26.44
N GLN A 660 56.32 10.17 27.11
CA GLN A 660 55.59 9.05 27.71
C GLN A 660 54.65 9.53 28.82
N LYS A 661 55.12 10.38 29.74
CA LYS A 661 54.28 10.95 30.81
C LYS A 661 53.13 11.79 30.28
N ARG A 662 53.33 12.54 29.18
CA ARG A 662 52.24 13.30 28.52
C ARG A 662 51.20 12.35 27.92
N LEU A 663 51.65 11.27 27.27
CA LEU A 663 50.78 10.25 26.71
C LEU A 663 49.96 9.54 27.79
N GLU A 664 50.56 9.24 28.95
CA GLU A 664 49.87 8.63 30.11
C GLU A 664 48.74 9.51 30.66
N ILE A 665 48.87 10.84 30.56
CA ILE A 665 47.84 11.82 30.98
C ILE A 665 46.83 12.09 29.85
N GLY A 666 46.97 11.42 28.69
CA GLY A 666 46.07 11.58 27.53
C GLY A 666 46.31 12.84 26.71
N LEU A 667 47.45 13.51 26.90
CA LEU A 667 47.89 14.65 26.10
C LEU A 667 48.79 14.17 24.95
N ALA A 668 48.88 14.97 23.88
CA ALA A 668 49.78 14.67 22.78
C ALA A 668 51.24 14.56 23.26
N PRO A 669 52.05 13.61 22.77
CA PRO A 669 53.43 13.38 23.23
C PRO A 669 54.36 14.60 23.10
N SER A 670 54.13 15.45 22.09
CA SER A 670 54.88 16.69 21.87
C SER A 670 53.97 17.78 21.29
N ASP A 671 54.29 19.04 21.54
CA ASP A 671 53.54 20.20 21.05
C ASP A 671 53.57 20.29 19.52
N THR A 672 54.62 19.78 18.87
CA THR A 672 54.70 19.71 17.40
C THR A 672 53.68 18.73 16.83
N ILE A 673 53.51 17.58 17.49
CA ILE A 673 52.53 16.55 17.13
C ILE A 673 51.10 17.05 17.37
N GLU A 674 50.88 17.81 18.45
CA GLU A 674 49.60 18.46 18.71
C GLU A 674 49.23 19.47 17.61
N GLN A 675 50.18 20.28 17.17
CA GLN A 675 49.98 21.22 16.07
C GLN A 675 49.68 20.52 14.74
N GLU A 676 50.36 19.40 14.46
CA GLU A 676 50.13 18.57 13.27
C GLU A 676 48.74 17.93 13.30
N TRP A 677 48.32 17.41 14.46
CA TRP A 677 46.98 16.87 14.69
C TRP A 677 45.90 17.94 14.49
N MET A 678 46.08 19.12 15.08
CA MET A 678 45.18 20.26 14.90
C MET A 678 45.17 20.77 13.45
N ARG A 679 46.24 20.58 12.69
CA ARG A 679 46.27 20.86 11.25
C ARG A 679 45.47 19.83 10.47
N GLN A 680 45.63 18.54 10.77
CA GLN A 680 44.86 17.46 10.15
C GLN A 680 43.36 17.57 10.45
N LEU A 681 42.97 17.93 11.67
CA LEU A 681 41.58 18.15 12.04
C LEU A 681 40.96 19.32 11.27
N ARG A 682 41.72 20.42 11.08
CA ARG A 682 41.31 21.55 10.23
C ARG A 682 41.17 21.14 8.76
N VAL A 683 42.02 20.25 8.26
CA VAL A 683 41.91 19.71 6.89
C VAL A 683 40.70 18.79 6.75
N GLN A 684 40.42 17.94 7.74
CA GLN A 684 39.23 17.09 7.74
C GLN A 684 37.94 17.90 7.83
N GLN A 685 37.88 18.92 8.69
CA GLN A 685 36.73 19.82 8.77
C GLN A 685 36.52 20.56 7.44
N LYS A 686 37.60 21.05 6.80
CA LYS A 686 37.50 21.62 5.45
C LYS A 686 37.00 20.62 4.42
N ARG A 687 37.46 19.36 4.45
CA ARG A 687 36.98 18.29 3.55
C ARG A 687 35.48 18.02 3.72
N LYS A 688 35.00 17.94 4.96
CA LYS A 688 33.57 17.76 5.25
C LYS A 688 32.72 18.92 4.76
N VAL A 689 33.18 20.16 4.95
CA VAL A 689 32.49 21.36 4.43
C VAL A 689 32.47 21.36 2.88
N THR A 690 33.57 20.99 2.22
CA THR A 690 33.58 20.87 0.75
C THR A 690 32.69 19.75 0.23
N GLU A 691 32.59 18.62 0.94
CA GLU A 691 31.69 17.51 0.56
C GLU A 691 30.22 17.88 0.74
N GLU A 692 29.87 18.72 1.72
CA GLU A 692 28.51 19.25 1.93
C GLU A 692 28.15 20.37 0.94
N GLU A 693 29.12 21.19 0.52
CA GLU A 693 28.93 22.30 -0.45
C GLU A 693 28.87 21.84 -1.92
N GLU A 694 29.24 20.59 -2.23
CA GLU A 694 29.25 20.06 -3.60
C GLU A 694 27.89 19.56 -4.11
N TRP A 695 26.87 19.45 -3.25
CA TRP A 695 25.54 18.95 -3.63
C TRP A 695 24.50 20.08 -3.68
N TYR A 696 24.09 20.46 -4.89
CA TYR A 696 23.00 21.41 -5.09
C TYR A 696 21.67 20.67 -5.31
N GLN A 697 20.62 21.07 -4.60
CA GLN A 697 19.29 20.49 -4.78
C GLN A 697 18.52 21.26 -5.86
N LEU A 698 18.14 20.56 -6.93
CA LEU A 698 17.31 21.13 -8.00
C LEU A 698 15.84 21.27 -7.53
N PRO A 699 15.03 22.18 -8.12
CA PRO A 699 13.61 22.35 -7.77
C PRO A 699 12.72 21.10 -7.90
N ASN A 700 13.21 20.06 -8.57
CA ASN A 700 12.56 18.74 -8.70
C ASN A 700 12.98 17.74 -7.60
N GLY A 701 13.80 18.16 -6.62
CA GLY A 701 14.25 17.36 -5.49
C GLY A 701 15.48 16.48 -5.75
N VAL A 702 16.09 16.54 -6.93
CA VAL A 702 17.29 15.76 -7.29
C VAL A 702 18.56 16.52 -6.92
N TYR A 703 19.47 15.85 -6.22
CA TYR A 703 20.78 16.40 -5.87
C TYR A 703 21.76 16.22 -7.03
N THR A 704 22.48 17.29 -7.39
CA THR A 704 23.47 17.27 -8.47
C THR A 704 24.78 17.90 -8.01
N THR A 705 25.88 17.33 -8.47
CA THR A 705 27.24 17.84 -8.30
C THR A 705 27.66 18.81 -9.40
N ALA A 706 26.77 19.06 -10.39
CA ALA A 706 27.02 20.00 -11.46
C ALA A 706 26.69 21.44 -11.02
N ASN A 707 27.69 22.32 -11.03
CA ASN A 707 27.49 23.76 -10.81
C ASN A 707 26.46 24.33 -11.81
N LEU A 708 25.49 25.10 -11.32
CA LEU A 708 24.52 25.81 -12.14
C LEU A 708 25.25 26.68 -13.18
N ARG A 709 24.88 26.54 -14.47
CA ARG A 709 25.52 27.28 -15.55
C ARG A 709 25.21 28.78 -15.35
N PRO A 710 26.24 29.67 -15.33
CA PRO A 710 26.02 31.12 -15.17
C PRO A 710 25.07 31.72 -16.21
N ASP A 711 24.93 31.06 -17.37
CA ASP A 711 24.12 31.50 -18.51
C ASP A 711 22.75 30.81 -18.58
N SER A 712 22.24 30.28 -17.46
CA SER A 712 20.90 29.66 -17.40
C SER A 712 19.78 30.67 -17.63
N TYR A 713 19.07 30.55 -18.76
CA TYR A 713 17.98 31.44 -19.21
C TYR A 713 16.75 31.47 -18.27
N ILE A 714 16.75 30.62 -17.24
CA ILE A 714 15.68 30.44 -16.25
C ILE A 714 16.29 30.72 -14.88
N PRO A 715 15.95 31.84 -14.21
CA PRO A 715 16.40 32.17 -12.87
C PRO A 715 15.82 31.18 -11.83
N ALA A 716 16.62 30.78 -10.84
CA ALA A 716 16.22 29.80 -9.82
C ALA A 716 15.34 30.38 -8.69
N GLU A 717 15.20 31.72 -8.61
CA GLU A 717 14.60 32.41 -7.45
C GLU A 717 13.11 32.77 -7.61
N ASP A 718 12.52 32.65 -8.81
CA ASP A 718 11.11 33.02 -9.05
C ASP A 718 10.19 31.79 -9.13
N SER A 719 9.01 31.87 -8.51
CA SER A 719 8.04 30.77 -8.34
C SER A 719 7.39 30.25 -9.64
N LEU A 720 7.72 30.84 -10.79
CA LEU A 720 7.26 30.43 -12.13
C LEU A 720 8.41 30.56 -13.15
N PRO A 721 8.74 29.50 -13.92
CA PRO A 721 9.88 29.50 -14.83
C PRO A 721 9.55 30.24 -16.14
N LEU A 722 9.74 31.55 -16.16
CA LEU A 722 9.65 32.35 -17.38
C LEU A 722 11.05 32.67 -17.93
N PRO A 723 11.38 32.30 -19.19
CA PRO A 723 12.67 32.60 -19.80
C PRO A 723 12.87 34.12 -19.96
N LYS A 724 13.96 34.67 -19.41
CA LYS A 724 14.34 36.10 -19.60
C LYS A 724 15.39 36.23 -20.71
N PRO A 725 15.14 37.00 -21.78
CA PRO A 725 16.15 37.21 -22.81
C PRO A 725 17.36 37.97 -22.29
N TYR A 726 18.56 37.45 -22.55
CA TYR A 726 19.80 38.19 -22.30
C TYR A 726 19.85 39.42 -23.20
N GLY A 727 20.02 40.61 -22.61
CA GLY A 727 20.26 41.85 -23.36
C GLY A 727 21.63 41.84 -24.05
N ALA A 728 22.08 43.00 -24.53
CA ALA A 728 23.35 43.16 -25.27
C ALA A 728 24.63 42.73 -24.51
N LEU A 729 24.53 42.37 -23.23
CA LEU A 729 25.62 41.92 -22.37
C LEU A 729 25.25 40.58 -21.71
N ALA A 730 25.41 39.48 -22.44
CA ALA A 730 25.22 38.14 -21.88
C ALA A 730 26.32 37.84 -20.82
N PRO A 731 25.97 37.21 -19.68
CA PRO A 731 26.97 36.66 -18.78
C PRO A 731 27.88 35.69 -19.55
N PHE A 732 29.18 35.76 -19.29
CA PHE A 732 30.18 34.86 -19.87
C PHE A 732 31.03 34.33 -18.72
N LYS A 733 31.19 33.00 -18.64
CA LYS A 733 32.13 32.37 -17.70
C LYS A 733 33.54 32.41 -18.30
N PRO A 734 34.52 33.12 -17.70
CA PRO A 734 35.89 33.13 -18.20
C PRO A 734 36.50 31.73 -18.15
N SER A 735 37.14 31.29 -19.23
CA SER A 735 37.88 30.03 -19.27
C SER A 735 39.04 30.06 -18.29
N GLU A 736 39.21 29.00 -17.49
CA GLU A 736 40.36 28.89 -16.59
C GLU A 736 41.66 28.88 -17.41
N PRO A 737 42.69 29.66 -17.00
CA PRO A 737 43.97 29.67 -17.69
C PRO A 737 44.63 28.29 -17.54
N GLY A 738 44.89 27.63 -18.66
CA GLY A 738 45.51 26.31 -18.69
C GLY A 738 46.86 26.29 -17.95
N ALA A 739 47.20 25.14 -17.37
CA ALA A 739 48.34 24.90 -16.47
C ALA A 739 49.74 25.27 -17.01
N ASN A 740 49.86 25.81 -18.23
CA ASN A 740 51.13 26.15 -18.89
C ASN A 740 51.39 27.66 -19.04
N MET A 741 50.66 28.55 -18.36
CA MET A 741 51.06 29.96 -18.30
C MET A 741 52.15 30.20 -17.25
N ARG A 742 53.38 30.42 -17.75
CA ARG A 742 54.55 30.87 -16.99
C ARG A 742 54.18 32.08 -16.12
N HIS A 743 54.57 32.01 -14.84
CA HIS A 743 54.41 33.05 -13.83
C HIS A 743 54.74 34.45 -14.36
N ILE A 744 53.73 35.28 -14.59
CA ILE A 744 53.91 36.73 -14.76
C ILE A 744 54.10 37.30 -13.36
N ARG A 745 55.33 37.72 -13.02
CA ARG A 745 55.60 38.50 -11.80
C ARG A 745 54.82 39.81 -11.89
N LYS A 746 53.91 40.04 -10.93
CA LYS A 746 53.26 41.36 -10.78
C LYS A 746 54.33 42.42 -10.45
N PRO A 747 54.32 43.59 -11.11
CA PRO A 747 55.24 44.66 -10.77
C PRO A 747 54.88 45.22 -9.39
N GLN A 748 55.89 45.43 -8.54
CA GLN A 748 55.68 46.07 -7.24
C GLN A 748 55.35 47.56 -7.43
N PRO A 749 54.29 48.07 -6.79
CA PRO A 749 53.99 49.50 -6.83
C PRO A 749 55.07 50.27 -6.05
N LYS A 750 55.64 51.30 -6.67
CA LYS A 750 56.52 52.25 -5.99
C LYS A 750 55.71 53.01 -4.92
N PRO A 751 56.27 53.24 -3.72
CA PRO A 751 55.61 54.07 -2.72
C PRO A 751 55.47 55.49 -3.23
N LEU A 752 54.26 56.04 -3.11
CA LEU A 752 53.99 57.47 -3.28
C LEU A 752 54.57 58.19 -2.06
N GLU A 753 55.52 59.08 -2.29
CA GLU A 753 55.92 60.08 -1.30
C GLU A 753 54.77 61.08 -1.12
N ILE A 754 54.28 61.20 0.12
CA ILE A 754 53.65 62.41 0.66
C ILE A 754 54.42 62.77 1.92
#